data_AF-A0A9E5FB56-F1
#
_entry.id   AF-A0A9E5FB56-F1
#
_cell.length_a   1.000
_cell.length_b   1.000
_cell.length_c   1.000
_cell.angle_alpha   90.00
_cell.angle_beta   90.00
_cell.angle_gamma   90.00
#
_symmetry.space_group_name_H-M   'P 1'
#
loop_
_entity.id
_entity.type
_entity.pdbx_description
1 polymer ?
#
loop_
_entity_poly.entity_id
_entity_poly.type
_entity_poly.pdbx_seq_one_letter_code
_entity_poly.pdbx_strand_id
1 'polypeptide(L)'
;MDIFDLEEESRSQGGAQSRLYEQVGLLARQHGLGGGKLGPWTLLGPRAPQDAISIHEVVRQVHAIEPSFRRQHPSLFLYAGLLAGHAGDWNDGVDMLGDVARCGSPSSDQPAVWEGILRLSLESGLFDQARLAHNRLRELSAAHPEVCPQDLDVVDCLVADLTGVIWLVRDRATGLKRTLHMVRLDHVDQAALMLLVHGTALGTKDHPAAERIVRQGEIEGTGRFYRLTEPWQGHSLSTEIALRGPLPLAEVAGLAWTLVSGVQSMHRRGSLHRSVMPDRVMVWRENANEEIPGPWRCRVIGSDLVPKKAVLHAWTSRAGFPESSATEDSARQYARWLPSETQGRPKGVIWQGPIQDVYGIGRTILFALTGGDRLRGTIWDSLPQDWRDLIADAGAWLQNKRIATVEELAVRLAVIIGPEERARLDAEILKWRQEELEVIVREEPDNAEVYRSIGRFHQGKDDLPAAIKSYCRAIELDDTDAATRVGRSQCYVQCNRPDLGEIDLRRARELEPERTPVLVGLVGLLRIMGRETEALALLDDAISKNGRDFSLHMERGLTLRVLERHEGAEESFAQAGQIQPDSPYPAIFRGRALVMAGRYHQALKVLEQVVPMSILMVDDEKAALFLDLARVKLELGQLKEALNAANEAKEAADASDNRSLKARSKLAQINAFVQLNKLDEAIECLQLVCPTVDEWISPEKALHAANDSGASFDALMNAMDALLAKRPDQAGLRRFQAMARLGMFRDGRGKKMVHGIIEGILKEGAPEMLPPTVVMALVQLLQVQARFDEALNVVERRMATHPDEADWHQERQRILAKLGRQAEALKGCNDIYDRANVFLAAGQRAELLSMLEKAVAASPRDERLATTWGDALAACGQWERARGAYEAAMRLQPEQIGPRIAMATTLNALGRGDLALKRCQPPEITLADTQWVPVLLESLIQAGHWREAADLIDRAEKDGADPVWLAGRGIALMKAQGDVEGARELLYRTVNLSHGDPRMLEIQADLEAADGHASHALCLVERVLKVWPDRATNLSRKALLLAQLLRWQEAFALQERGVAEAPLNPLPLNNLAWMLAVAPAESGGDTGRALVLAEEACRLTLGENPNMLDTLAEAAAACGDTKRACTLLERAMELKSAQPRPNSSGGATLDAMRQRLERIHALEDANKEQSL
;
A
#
# COMPACT_ATOMS: atom_id res chain seq x y z
N MET A 1 -58.21 -30.44 -36.43
CA MET A 1 -58.48 -30.33 -37.87
C MET A 1 -57.23 -30.79 -38.58
N ASP A 2 -57.40 -31.80 -39.42
CA ASP A 2 -56.31 -32.37 -40.21
C ASP A 2 -56.41 -31.83 -41.63
N ILE A 3 -55.42 -32.12 -42.47
CA ILE A 3 -55.43 -31.80 -43.91
C ILE A 3 -56.72 -32.28 -44.62
N PHE A 4 -57.47 -33.18 -43.98
CA PHE A 4 -58.83 -33.60 -44.34
C PHE A 4 -59.82 -32.45 -44.57
N ASP A 5 -59.80 -31.35 -43.81
CA ASP A 5 -60.73 -30.23 -43.99
C ASP A 5 -60.46 -29.45 -45.31
N LEU A 6 -59.19 -29.36 -45.70
CA LEU A 6 -58.75 -28.79 -46.99
C LEU A 6 -59.12 -29.71 -48.17
N GLU A 7 -59.06 -31.04 -47.99
CA GLU A 7 -59.49 -32.01 -49.00
C GLU A 7 -61.01 -32.08 -49.17
N GLU A 8 -61.78 -31.88 -48.10
CA GLU A 8 -63.25 -31.84 -48.14
C GLU A 8 -63.77 -30.58 -48.86
N GLU A 9 -63.22 -29.41 -48.55
CA GLU A 9 -63.52 -28.17 -49.28
C GLU A 9 -63.13 -28.29 -50.77
N SER A 10 -62.00 -28.91 -51.10
CA SER A 10 -61.55 -29.12 -52.48
C SER A 10 -62.55 -29.90 -53.33
N ARG A 11 -63.22 -30.92 -52.76
CA ARG A 11 -64.22 -31.76 -53.47
C ARG A 11 -65.46 -30.98 -53.89
N SER A 12 -65.71 -29.82 -53.30
CA SER A 12 -66.82 -28.93 -53.66
C SER A 12 -66.51 -27.98 -54.83
N GLN A 13 -65.27 -27.95 -55.32
CA GLN A 13 -64.77 -26.97 -56.29
C GLN A 13 -64.53 -27.59 -57.68
N GLY A 14 -64.73 -26.79 -58.75
CA GLY A 14 -64.51 -27.21 -60.13
C GLY A 14 -63.30 -26.54 -60.79
N GLY A 15 -62.64 -27.25 -61.72
CA GLY A 15 -61.67 -26.65 -62.64
C GLY A 15 -60.39 -26.12 -61.98
N ALA A 16 -60.07 -24.83 -62.19
CA ALA A 16 -58.80 -24.23 -61.76
C ALA A 16 -58.66 -24.10 -60.23
N GLN A 17 -59.77 -23.98 -59.49
CA GLN A 17 -59.76 -23.83 -58.03
C GLN A 17 -59.39 -25.15 -57.33
N SER A 18 -59.88 -26.29 -57.81
CA SER A 18 -59.52 -27.62 -57.25
C SER A 18 -58.02 -27.91 -57.38
N ARG A 19 -57.37 -27.45 -58.45
CA ARG A 19 -55.90 -27.55 -58.61
C ARG A 19 -55.12 -26.75 -57.58
N LEU A 20 -55.61 -25.56 -57.22
CA LEU A 20 -54.97 -24.70 -56.23
C LEU A 20 -55.04 -25.33 -54.83
N TYR A 21 -56.16 -25.95 -54.49
CA TYR A 21 -56.33 -26.75 -53.28
C TYR A 21 -55.35 -27.94 -53.22
N GLU A 22 -55.21 -28.69 -54.32
CA GLU A 22 -54.26 -29.80 -54.39
C GLU A 22 -52.80 -29.33 -54.23
N GLN A 23 -52.43 -28.20 -54.84
CA GLN A 23 -51.10 -27.60 -54.72
C GLN A 23 -50.79 -27.15 -53.30
N VAL A 24 -51.70 -26.40 -52.67
CA VAL A 24 -51.56 -25.95 -51.26
C VAL A 24 -51.48 -27.17 -50.33
N GLY A 25 -52.33 -28.18 -50.53
CA GLY A 25 -52.32 -29.40 -49.72
C GLY A 25 -51.07 -30.26 -49.90
N LEU A 26 -50.49 -30.29 -51.11
CA LEU A 26 -49.24 -31.00 -51.39
C LEU A 26 -48.05 -30.29 -50.73
N LEU A 27 -47.93 -28.97 -50.89
CA LEU A 27 -46.89 -28.17 -50.24
C LEU A 27 -47.01 -28.24 -48.71
N ALA A 28 -48.22 -28.10 -48.16
CA ALA A 28 -48.44 -28.22 -46.72
C ALA A 28 -47.98 -29.59 -46.17
N ARG A 29 -48.22 -30.69 -46.90
CA ARG A 29 -47.73 -32.03 -46.54
C ARG A 29 -46.22 -32.16 -46.63
N GLN A 30 -45.61 -31.67 -47.72
CA GLN A 30 -44.16 -31.74 -47.94
C GLN A 30 -43.39 -30.99 -46.84
N HIS A 31 -43.95 -29.89 -46.36
CA HIS A 31 -43.36 -29.05 -45.32
C HIS A 31 -43.86 -29.39 -43.90
N GLY A 32 -44.62 -30.48 -43.74
CA GLY A 32 -44.99 -31.02 -42.43
C GLY A 32 -45.98 -30.15 -41.64
N LEU A 33 -46.80 -29.34 -42.30
CA LEU A 33 -47.83 -28.48 -41.70
C LEU A 33 -49.10 -29.27 -41.29
N GLY A 34 -48.96 -30.52 -40.86
CA GLY A 34 -50.08 -31.40 -40.49
C GLY A 34 -50.76 -30.98 -39.18
N GLY A 35 -52.08 -31.08 -39.12
CA GLY A 35 -52.88 -30.74 -37.93
C GLY A 35 -53.10 -29.24 -37.69
N GLY A 36 -52.85 -28.40 -38.70
CA GLY A 36 -52.96 -26.94 -38.60
C GLY A 36 -51.85 -26.27 -37.78
N LYS A 37 -50.84 -27.03 -37.34
CA LYS A 37 -49.74 -26.50 -36.54
C LYS A 37 -48.55 -26.18 -37.44
N LEU A 38 -47.92 -25.04 -37.22
CA LEU A 38 -46.51 -24.90 -37.57
C LEU A 38 -45.75 -25.84 -36.62
N GLY A 39 -44.75 -26.58 -37.10
CA GLY A 39 -43.89 -27.38 -36.21
C GLY A 39 -43.19 -26.54 -35.13
N PRO A 40 -42.23 -27.08 -34.36
CA PRO A 40 -41.41 -26.29 -33.42
C PRO A 40 -40.94 -24.96 -34.04
N TRP A 41 -40.62 -23.93 -33.25
CA TRP A 41 -40.15 -22.61 -33.69
C TRP A 41 -39.05 -22.60 -34.77
N THR A 42 -38.49 -23.76 -35.14
CA THR A 42 -37.93 -24.10 -36.46
C THR A 42 -38.77 -23.57 -37.64
N LEU A 43 -38.53 -22.33 -38.02
CA LEU A 43 -38.66 -21.92 -39.42
C LEU A 43 -37.45 -22.52 -40.15
N LEU A 44 -37.48 -23.84 -40.38
CA LEU A 44 -36.75 -24.36 -41.52
C LEU A 44 -37.39 -23.66 -42.71
N GLY A 45 -36.71 -22.70 -43.32
CA GLY A 45 -37.11 -22.23 -44.64
C GLY A 45 -37.26 -23.44 -45.58
N PRO A 46 -37.97 -23.27 -46.70
CA PRO A 46 -38.14 -24.31 -47.71
C PRO A 46 -36.85 -25.13 -47.93
N ARG A 47 -36.97 -26.46 -47.91
CA ARG A 47 -35.80 -27.38 -47.91
C ARG A 47 -34.87 -27.16 -49.11
N ALA A 48 -35.39 -26.61 -50.22
CA ALA A 48 -34.62 -26.10 -51.33
C ALA A 48 -35.13 -24.71 -51.78
N PRO A 49 -34.27 -23.81 -52.33
CA PRO A 49 -34.68 -22.49 -52.83
C PRO A 49 -35.82 -22.51 -53.85
N GLN A 50 -35.93 -23.59 -54.62
CA GLN A 50 -37.02 -23.79 -55.58
C GLN A 50 -38.40 -24.00 -54.92
N ASP A 51 -38.43 -24.57 -53.70
CA ASP A 51 -39.67 -24.72 -52.93
C ASP A 51 -40.17 -23.34 -52.48
N ALA A 52 -39.27 -22.40 -52.16
CA ALA A 52 -39.63 -21.02 -51.84
C ALA A 52 -40.36 -20.37 -53.02
N ILE A 53 -39.80 -20.46 -54.23
CA ILE A 53 -40.40 -19.88 -55.44
C ILE A 53 -41.78 -20.48 -55.69
N SER A 54 -41.92 -21.80 -55.51
CA SER A 54 -43.18 -22.51 -55.69
C SER A 54 -44.24 -22.10 -54.65
N ILE A 55 -43.84 -21.91 -53.39
CA ILE A 55 -44.73 -21.41 -52.33
C ILE A 55 -45.15 -19.96 -52.61
N HIS A 56 -44.23 -19.06 -52.96
CA HIS A 56 -44.56 -17.66 -53.26
C HIS A 56 -45.54 -17.56 -54.45
N GLU A 57 -45.36 -18.40 -55.47
CA GLU A 57 -46.27 -18.43 -56.63
C GLU A 57 -47.69 -18.88 -56.22
N VAL A 58 -47.80 -19.96 -55.45
CA VAL A 58 -49.09 -20.49 -54.97
C VAL A 58 -49.76 -19.49 -54.00
N VAL A 59 -49.01 -18.91 -53.07
CA VAL A 59 -49.51 -17.88 -52.13
C VAL A 59 -50.01 -16.66 -52.89
N ARG A 60 -49.29 -16.18 -53.91
CA ARG A 60 -49.74 -15.07 -54.77
C ARG A 60 -51.04 -15.41 -55.50
N GLN A 61 -51.18 -16.65 -56.01
CA GLN A 61 -52.41 -17.10 -56.68
C GLN A 61 -53.60 -17.14 -55.70
N VAL A 62 -53.39 -17.61 -54.46
CA VAL A 62 -54.43 -17.60 -53.41
C VAL A 62 -54.77 -16.17 -52.97
N HIS A 63 -53.77 -15.29 -52.84
CA HIS A 63 -53.96 -13.90 -52.45
C HIS A 63 -54.73 -13.08 -53.49
N ALA A 64 -54.58 -13.40 -54.78
CA ALA A 64 -55.31 -12.76 -55.88
C ALA A 64 -56.81 -13.12 -55.96
N ILE A 65 -57.29 -14.05 -55.12
CA ILE A 65 -58.70 -14.45 -55.08
C ILE A 65 -59.54 -13.38 -54.35
N GLU A 66 -60.70 -13.07 -54.94
CA GLU A 66 -61.73 -12.14 -54.45
C GLU A 66 -62.06 -12.34 -52.94
N PRO A 67 -62.18 -11.25 -52.15
CA PRO A 67 -62.48 -11.31 -50.72
C PRO A 67 -63.74 -12.11 -50.33
N SER A 68 -64.73 -12.16 -51.24
CA SER A 68 -65.99 -12.88 -51.03
C SER A 68 -65.81 -14.41 -50.99
N PHE A 69 -64.84 -14.94 -51.74
CA PHE A 69 -64.48 -16.36 -51.77
C PHE A 69 -63.78 -16.80 -50.48
N ARG A 70 -62.99 -15.92 -49.85
CA ARG A 70 -62.23 -16.19 -48.62
C ARG A 70 -63.13 -16.65 -47.46
N ARG A 71 -64.34 -16.08 -47.36
CA ARG A 71 -65.33 -16.41 -46.33
C ARG A 71 -65.90 -17.82 -46.46
N GLN A 72 -65.92 -18.38 -47.67
CA GLN A 72 -66.51 -19.68 -47.97
C GLN A 72 -65.46 -20.82 -47.94
N HIS A 73 -64.17 -20.45 -47.92
CA HIS A 73 -63.03 -21.34 -48.15
C HIS A 73 -61.87 -21.12 -47.16
N PRO A 74 -62.14 -21.09 -45.84
CA PRO A 74 -61.15 -20.66 -44.85
C PRO A 74 -59.97 -21.62 -44.71
N SER A 75 -60.13 -22.92 -45.04
CA SER A 75 -59.03 -23.89 -44.96
C SER A 75 -57.93 -23.57 -45.98
N LEU A 76 -58.29 -23.15 -47.19
CA LEU A 76 -57.31 -22.76 -48.21
C LEU A 76 -56.44 -21.58 -47.76
N PHE A 77 -57.07 -20.56 -47.17
CA PHE A 77 -56.37 -19.36 -46.68
C PHE A 77 -55.56 -19.64 -45.41
N LEU A 78 -56.01 -20.56 -44.55
CA LEU A 78 -55.24 -21.03 -43.40
C LEU A 78 -53.91 -21.64 -43.86
N TYR A 79 -53.95 -22.68 -44.69
CA TYR A 79 -52.72 -23.37 -45.12
C TYR A 79 -51.86 -22.48 -46.04
N ALA A 80 -52.45 -21.62 -46.86
CA ALA A 80 -51.70 -20.64 -47.66
C ALA A 80 -50.99 -19.61 -46.77
N GLY A 81 -51.63 -19.10 -45.71
CA GLY A 81 -51.01 -18.18 -44.76
C GLY A 81 -49.87 -18.82 -43.98
N LEU A 82 -50.03 -20.09 -43.57
CA LEU A 82 -48.95 -20.85 -42.92
C LEU A 82 -47.78 -21.14 -43.87
N LEU A 83 -48.06 -21.39 -45.16
CA LEU A 83 -47.04 -21.57 -46.19
C LEU A 83 -46.33 -20.24 -46.53
N ALA A 84 -47.06 -19.12 -46.61
CA ALA A 84 -46.49 -17.78 -46.81
C ALA A 84 -45.49 -17.46 -45.70
N GLY A 85 -45.89 -17.69 -44.44
CA GLY A 85 -44.98 -17.69 -43.32
C GLY A 85 -43.79 -18.63 -43.53
N HIS A 86 -44.00 -19.90 -43.84
CA HIS A 86 -42.91 -20.84 -44.07
C HIS A 86 -41.89 -20.37 -45.14
N ALA A 87 -42.33 -19.62 -46.15
CA ALA A 87 -41.50 -19.15 -47.25
C ALA A 87 -40.80 -17.79 -47.01
N GLY A 88 -41.13 -17.06 -45.94
CA GLY A 88 -40.53 -15.75 -45.66
C GLY A 88 -41.48 -14.56 -45.70
N ASP A 89 -42.71 -14.75 -46.16
CA ASP A 89 -43.69 -13.68 -46.40
C ASP A 89 -44.55 -13.44 -45.14
N TRP A 90 -43.92 -12.97 -44.06
CA TRP A 90 -44.55 -12.87 -42.73
C TRP A 90 -45.80 -12.00 -42.72
N ASN A 91 -45.73 -10.79 -43.28
CA ASN A 91 -46.84 -9.85 -43.31
C ASN A 91 -48.01 -10.37 -44.13
N ASP A 92 -47.74 -10.93 -45.31
CA ASP A 92 -48.78 -11.51 -46.16
C ASP A 92 -49.41 -12.74 -45.48
N GLY A 93 -48.62 -13.56 -44.78
CA GLY A 93 -49.12 -14.66 -43.96
C GLY A 93 -50.00 -14.19 -42.79
N VAL A 94 -49.60 -13.14 -42.07
CA VAL A 94 -50.40 -12.50 -41.01
C VAL A 94 -51.72 -11.97 -41.57
N ASP A 95 -51.69 -11.32 -42.73
CA ASP A 95 -52.89 -10.77 -43.36
C ASP A 95 -53.86 -11.86 -43.80
N MET A 96 -53.36 -12.95 -44.39
CA MET A 96 -54.16 -14.10 -44.82
C MET A 96 -54.79 -14.84 -43.64
N LEU A 97 -54.03 -15.08 -42.56
CA LEU A 97 -54.57 -15.69 -41.35
C LEU A 97 -55.54 -14.74 -40.62
N GLY A 98 -55.26 -13.43 -40.64
CA GLY A 98 -56.14 -12.39 -40.14
C GLY A 98 -57.46 -12.32 -40.90
N ASP A 99 -57.46 -12.57 -42.21
CA ASP A 99 -58.68 -12.72 -42.99
C ASP A 99 -59.49 -13.93 -42.56
N VAL A 100 -58.85 -15.09 -42.34
CA VAL A 100 -59.52 -16.28 -41.79
C VAL A 100 -60.15 -15.96 -40.44
N ALA A 101 -59.42 -15.27 -39.55
CA ALA A 101 -59.93 -14.83 -38.25
C ALA A 101 -61.14 -13.88 -38.35
N ARG A 102 -61.13 -12.93 -39.30
CA ARG A 102 -62.23 -11.98 -39.54
C ARG A 102 -63.49 -12.62 -40.15
N CYS A 103 -63.38 -13.79 -40.78
CA CYS A 103 -64.49 -14.43 -41.46
C CYS A 103 -65.50 -15.09 -40.50
N GLY A 104 -65.18 -15.26 -39.21
CA GLY A 104 -66.11 -15.83 -38.22
C GLY A 104 -66.52 -17.30 -38.49
N SER A 105 -65.68 -18.04 -39.23
CA SER A 105 -65.90 -19.44 -39.60
C SER A 105 -65.55 -20.40 -38.44
N PRO A 106 -65.98 -21.67 -38.44
CA PRO A 106 -65.54 -22.65 -37.44
C PRO A 106 -64.00 -22.81 -37.34
N SER A 107 -63.30 -22.44 -38.41
CA SER A 107 -61.83 -22.32 -38.46
C SER A 107 -61.28 -21.07 -37.78
N SER A 108 -62.00 -19.94 -37.74
CA SER A 108 -61.52 -18.69 -37.12
C SER A 108 -61.37 -18.76 -35.60
N ASP A 109 -62.05 -19.70 -34.94
CA ASP A 109 -61.95 -19.96 -33.50
C ASP A 109 -60.98 -21.11 -33.17
N GLN A 110 -60.12 -21.50 -34.11
CA GLN A 110 -59.15 -22.57 -33.86
C GLN A 110 -57.85 -22.06 -33.28
N PRO A 111 -57.25 -22.79 -32.31
CA PRO A 111 -55.92 -22.47 -31.79
C PRO A 111 -54.87 -22.34 -32.90
N ALA A 112 -54.92 -23.20 -33.92
CA ALA A 112 -54.00 -23.19 -35.07
C ALA A 112 -53.90 -21.84 -35.80
N VAL A 113 -55.04 -21.17 -36.06
CA VAL A 113 -55.08 -19.88 -36.76
C VAL A 113 -54.39 -18.82 -35.90
N TRP A 114 -54.76 -18.73 -34.63
CA TRP A 114 -54.22 -17.73 -33.71
C TRP A 114 -52.77 -18.00 -33.31
N GLU A 115 -52.34 -19.26 -33.30
CA GLU A 115 -50.93 -19.66 -33.13
C GLU A 115 -50.09 -19.22 -34.33
N GLY A 116 -50.61 -19.39 -35.54
CA GLY A 116 -50.02 -18.85 -36.75
C GLY A 116 -49.93 -17.33 -36.73
N ILE A 117 -51.01 -16.62 -36.39
CA ILE A 117 -51.00 -15.15 -36.27
C ILE A 117 -49.98 -14.71 -35.23
N LEU A 118 -50.00 -15.28 -34.02
CA LEU A 118 -49.05 -14.96 -32.96
C LEU A 118 -47.61 -15.12 -33.45
N ARG A 119 -47.28 -16.25 -34.06
CA ARG A 119 -45.93 -16.57 -34.50
C ARG A 119 -45.46 -15.65 -35.63
N LEU A 120 -46.28 -15.44 -36.65
CA LEU A 120 -45.92 -14.59 -37.78
C LEU A 120 -45.87 -13.12 -37.38
N SER A 121 -46.78 -12.65 -36.52
CA SER A 121 -46.75 -11.28 -36.00
C SER A 121 -45.50 -11.00 -35.15
N LEU A 122 -45.00 -11.98 -34.40
CA LEU A 122 -43.73 -11.85 -33.67
C LEU A 122 -42.53 -11.74 -34.61
N GLU A 123 -42.50 -12.48 -35.71
CA GLU A 123 -41.44 -12.38 -36.74
C GLU A 123 -41.54 -11.07 -37.55
N SER A 124 -42.75 -10.59 -37.81
CA SER A 124 -43.00 -9.33 -38.52
C SER A 124 -42.75 -8.07 -37.66
N GLY A 125 -42.57 -8.21 -36.34
CA GLY A 125 -42.54 -7.07 -35.41
C GLY A 125 -43.90 -6.39 -35.20
N LEU A 126 -45.02 -7.07 -35.52
CA LEU A 126 -46.39 -6.59 -35.36
C LEU A 126 -46.90 -6.91 -33.93
N PHE A 127 -46.31 -6.26 -32.93
CA PHE A 127 -46.49 -6.60 -31.50
C PHE A 127 -47.93 -6.49 -31.00
N ASP A 128 -48.71 -5.52 -31.48
CA ASP A 128 -50.13 -5.40 -31.12
C ASP A 128 -50.96 -6.60 -31.60
N GLN A 129 -50.68 -7.08 -32.81
CA GLN A 129 -51.35 -8.25 -33.37
C GLN A 129 -50.89 -9.54 -32.67
N ALA A 130 -49.61 -9.64 -32.34
CA ALA A 130 -49.08 -10.74 -31.53
C ALA A 130 -49.77 -10.80 -30.15
N ARG A 131 -49.92 -9.66 -29.47
CA ARG A 131 -50.62 -9.58 -28.18
C ARG A 131 -52.09 -9.99 -28.29
N LEU A 132 -52.79 -9.52 -29.32
CA LEU A 132 -54.20 -9.87 -29.54
C LEU A 132 -54.36 -11.38 -29.81
N ALA A 133 -53.50 -11.94 -30.65
CA ALA A 133 -53.48 -13.37 -30.94
C ALA A 133 -53.17 -14.22 -29.71
N HIS A 134 -52.21 -13.79 -28.90
CA HIS A 134 -51.89 -14.44 -27.62
C HIS A 134 -53.10 -14.47 -26.66
N ASN A 135 -53.77 -13.33 -26.48
CA ASN A 135 -54.94 -13.26 -25.60
C ASN A 135 -56.08 -14.16 -26.10
N ARG A 136 -56.29 -14.20 -27.41
CA ARG A 136 -57.31 -15.08 -28.00
C ARG A 136 -56.98 -16.56 -27.87
N LEU A 137 -55.71 -16.95 -28.00
CA LEU A 137 -55.26 -18.32 -27.74
C LEU A 137 -55.54 -18.78 -26.31
N ARG A 138 -55.35 -17.89 -25.32
CA ARG A 138 -55.66 -18.19 -23.91
C ARG A 138 -57.14 -18.40 -23.66
N GLU A 139 -58.02 -17.68 -24.37
CA GLU A 139 -59.47 -17.87 -24.28
C GLU A 139 -59.91 -19.21 -24.89
N LEU A 140 -59.30 -19.60 -26.02
CA LEU A 140 -59.67 -20.80 -26.77
C LEU A 140 -59.09 -22.10 -26.17
N SER A 141 -58.03 -22.01 -25.38
CA SER A 141 -57.41 -23.16 -24.71
C SER A 141 -57.04 -22.82 -23.28
N ALA A 142 -57.74 -23.42 -22.32
CA ALA A 142 -57.40 -23.36 -20.89
C ALA A 142 -56.00 -23.93 -20.57
N ALA A 143 -55.36 -24.60 -21.53
CA ALA A 143 -54.06 -25.24 -21.43
C ALA A 143 -53.10 -24.82 -22.57
N HIS A 144 -52.95 -23.52 -22.83
CA HIS A 144 -51.79 -22.99 -23.58
C HIS A 144 -50.71 -22.41 -22.64
N PRO A 145 -50.05 -23.23 -21.78
CA PRO A 145 -48.94 -22.79 -20.93
C PRO A 145 -47.68 -22.43 -21.75
N GLU A 146 -47.69 -22.72 -23.04
CA GLU A 146 -46.55 -22.56 -23.94
C GLU A 146 -46.00 -21.12 -24.04
N VAL A 147 -46.76 -20.10 -23.66
CA VAL A 147 -46.39 -18.69 -23.87
C VAL A 147 -46.20 -17.89 -22.57
N CYS A 148 -46.71 -18.36 -21.43
CA CYS A 148 -46.58 -17.64 -20.18
C CYS A 148 -46.90 -18.55 -18.98
N PRO A 149 -46.16 -18.47 -17.86
CA PRO A 149 -46.57 -19.06 -16.58
C PRO A 149 -48.01 -18.66 -16.18
N GLN A 150 -48.76 -19.58 -15.56
CA GLN A 150 -50.20 -19.41 -15.29
C GLN A 150 -50.53 -18.29 -14.29
N ASP A 151 -49.56 -17.93 -13.44
CA ASP A 151 -49.64 -16.87 -12.44
C ASP A 151 -49.38 -15.47 -13.00
N LEU A 152 -49.08 -15.37 -14.31
CA LEU A 152 -48.74 -14.13 -14.99
C LEU A 152 -49.71 -13.85 -16.14
N ASP A 153 -50.14 -12.59 -16.27
CA ASP A 153 -50.96 -12.10 -17.37
C ASP A 153 -50.16 -11.22 -18.33
N VAL A 154 -50.14 -11.57 -19.61
CA VAL A 154 -49.46 -10.76 -20.64
C VAL A 154 -50.17 -9.41 -20.80
N VAL A 155 -49.40 -8.34 -20.64
CA VAL A 155 -49.81 -6.94 -20.82
C VAL A 155 -49.42 -6.45 -22.19
N ASP A 156 -48.18 -6.71 -22.62
CA ASP A 156 -47.64 -6.22 -23.89
C ASP A 156 -46.48 -7.10 -24.40
N CYS A 157 -46.13 -6.99 -25.69
CA CYS A 157 -44.94 -7.58 -26.28
C CYS A 157 -43.90 -6.48 -26.52
N LEU A 158 -42.77 -6.55 -25.81
CA LEU A 158 -41.74 -5.51 -25.88
C LEU A 158 -40.75 -5.78 -27.03
N VAL A 159 -40.26 -7.03 -27.14
CA VAL A 159 -39.23 -7.42 -28.11
C VAL A 159 -39.42 -8.88 -28.54
N ALA A 160 -39.16 -9.20 -29.81
CA ALA A 160 -39.10 -10.58 -30.31
C ALA A 160 -37.91 -10.75 -31.27
N ASP A 161 -37.02 -11.70 -30.99
CA ASP A 161 -35.79 -11.89 -31.77
C ASP A 161 -35.27 -13.34 -31.77
N LEU A 162 -34.01 -13.53 -32.19
CA LEU A 162 -33.35 -14.84 -32.28
C LEU A 162 -33.11 -15.52 -30.92
N THR A 163 -33.16 -14.77 -29.83
CA THR A 163 -32.86 -15.22 -28.47
C THR A 163 -34.13 -15.57 -27.71
N GLY A 164 -35.26 -14.99 -28.10
CA GLY A 164 -36.50 -15.14 -27.36
C GLY A 164 -37.55 -14.08 -27.66
N VAL A 165 -38.60 -14.10 -26.85
CA VAL A 165 -39.64 -13.06 -26.80
C VAL A 165 -39.67 -12.46 -25.40
N ILE A 166 -39.66 -11.14 -25.33
CA ILE A 166 -39.75 -10.37 -24.09
C ILE A 166 -41.16 -9.82 -23.97
N TRP A 167 -41.93 -10.38 -23.04
CA TRP A 167 -43.27 -9.92 -22.72
C TRP A 167 -43.24 -8.98 -21.51
N LEU A 168 -44.03 -7.92 -21.57
CA LEU A 168 -44.47 -7.22 -20.36
C LEU A 168 -45.63 -8.01 -19.78
N VAL A 169 -45.49 -8.50 -18.55
CA VAL A 169 -46.49 -9.30 -17.85
C VAL A 169 -46.93 -8.60 -16.58
N ARG A 170 -48.10 -8.97 -16.06
CA ARG A 170 -48.64 -8.57 -14.77
C ARG A 170 -48.74 -9.81 -13.89
N ASP A 171 -48.11 -9.75 -12.73
CA ASP A 171 -48.24 -10.76 -11.70
C ASP A 171 -49.66 -10.72 -11.12
N ARG A 172 -50.33 -11.87 -11.07
CA ARG A 172 -51.71 -11.98 -10.57
C ARG A 172 -51.83 -11.78 -9.07
N ALA A 173 -50.81 -12.20 -8.31
CA ALA A 173 -50.81 -12.10 -6.86
C ALA A 173 -50.53 -10.67 -6.40
N THR A 174 -49.56 -10.01 -7.04
CA THR A 174 -49.10 -8.68 -6.61
C THR A 174 -49.69 -7.53 -7.45
N GLY A 175 -50.19 -7.81 -8.65
CA GLY A 175 -50.67 -6.79 -9.59
C GLY A 175 -49.56 -6.00 -10.31
N LEU A 176 -48.30 -6.29 -9.99
CA LEU A 176 -47.12 -5.57 -10.50
C LEU A 176 -46.78 -5.98 -11.92
N LYS A 177 -46.31 -5.01 -12.72
CA LYS A 177 -45.81 -5.28 -14.07
C LYS A 177 -44.35 -5.74 -13.99
N ARG A 178 -43.98 -6.79 -14.73
CA ARG A 178 -42.62 -7.37 -14.80
C ARG A 178 -42.27 -7.70 -16.25
N THR A 179 -41.00 -7.90 -16.59
CA THR A 179 -40.62 -8.46 -17.90
C THR A 179 -40.44 -9.98 -17.80
N LEU A 180 -41.02 -10.72 -18.74
CA LEU A 180 -40.93 -12.15 -18.90
C LEU A 180 -40.18 -12.45 -20.20
N HIS A 181 -38.95 -12.95 -20.08
CA HIS A 181 -38.13 -13.38 -21.21
C HIS A 181 -38.36 -14.86 -21.44
N MET A 182 -38.98 -15.19 -22.57
CA MET A 182 -39.09 -16.55 -23.05
C MET A 182 -37.94 -16.89 -23.97
N VAL A 183 -37.15 -17.91 -23.63
CA VAL A 183 -35.98 -18.30 -24.42
C VAL A 183 -36.41 -19.21 -25.57
N ARG A 184 -35.97 -18.91 -26.80
CA ARG A 184 -36.17 -19.78 -27.97
C ARG A 184 -35.16 -20.94 -27.94
N LEU A 185 -35.65 -22.17 -28.03
CA LEU A 185 -34.85 -23.40 -27.84
C LEU A 185 -34.25 -23.97 -29.12
N ASP A 186 -34.76 -23.53 -30.26
CA ASP A 186 -34.70 -24.27 -31.52
C ASP A 186 -33.30 -24.24 -32.19
N HIS A 187 -32.37 -23.47 -31.61
CA HIS A 187 -31.04 -23.21 -32.15
C HIS A 187 -29.90 -23.28 -31.14
N VAL A 188 -30.19 -23.67 -29.88
CA VAL A 188 -29.20 -23.67 -28.80
C VAL A 188 -29.05 -25.11 -28.28
N ASP A 189 -27.84 -25.66 -28.36
CA ASP A 189 -27.53 -26.97 -27.76
C ASP A 189 -27.89 -26.96 -26.26
N GLN A 190 -28.37 -28.08 -25.69
CA GLN A 190 -28.75 -28.15 -24.27
C GLN A 190 -27.63 -27.66 -23.35
N ALA A 191 -26.36 -27.90 -23.69
CA ALA A 191 -25.21 -27.38 -22.94
C ALA A 191 -25.04 -25.85 -23.05
N ALA A 192 -25.29 -25.26 -24.21
CA ALA A 192 -25.28 -23.82 -24.41
C ALA A 192 -26.50 -23.16 -23.74
N LEU A 193 -27.63 -23.86 -23.72
CA LEU A 193 -28.84 -23.47 -23.00
C LEU A 193 -28.61 -23.48 -21.50
N MET A 194 -27.91 -24.50 -20.97
CA MET A 194 -27.50 -24.55 -19.57
C MET A 194 -26.58 -23.37 -19.22
N LEU A 195 -25.65 -22.99 -20.10
CA LEU A 195 -24.77 -21.83 -19.89
C LEU A 195 -25.49 -20.49 -20.00
N LEU A 196 -26.49 -20.37 -20.87
CA LEU A 196 -27.37 -19.20 -20.95
C LEU A 196 -28.27 -19.17 -19.70
N VAL A 197 -29.11 -20.17 -19.48
CA VAL A 197 -30.13 -20.25 -18.42
C VAL A 197 -29.53 -20.32 -17.01
N HIS A 198 -28.45 -21.07 -16.78
CA HIS A 198 -27.79 -21.17 -15.46
C HIS A 198 -26.62 -20.18 -15.27
N GLY A 199 -26.06 -19.62 -16.34
CA GLY A 199 -24.92 -18.70 -16.24
C GLY A 199 -25.25 -17.33 -15.63
N THR A 200 -26.54 -16.98 -15.49
CA THR A 200 -26.98 -15.64 -15.07
C THR A 200 -27.42 -15.55 -13.60
N ALA A 201 -26.71 -16.23 -12.69
CA ALA A 201 -26.79 -15.92 -11.26
C ALA A 201 -25.62 -15.05 -10.77
N LEU A 202 -24.54 -14.93 -11.55
CA LEU A 202 -23.33 -14.19 -11.19
C LEU A 202 -23.31 -12.84 -11.93
N GLY A 203 -23.99 -11.83 -11.39
CA GLY A 203 -23.43 -10.48 -11.45
C GLY A 203 -24.32 -9.28 -11.76
N THR A 204 -25.49 -9.36 -12.38
CA THR A 204 -26.20 -8.09 -12.76
C THR A 204 -26.91 -7.36 -11.61
N LYS A 205 -26.72 -7.79 -10.36
CA LYS A 205 -27.60 -7.46 -9.23
C LYS A 205 -27.33 -6.12 -8.50
N ASP A 206 -26.32 -5.34 -8.89
CA ASP A 206 -25.90 -4.19 -8.08
C ASP A 206 -25.96 -2.82 -8.79
N HIS A 207 -26.53 -2.75 -9.99
CA HIS A 207 -26.81 -1.45 -10.63
C HIS A 207 -28.27 -1.37 -11.04
N PRO A 208 -29.00 -0.28 -10.71
CA PRO A 208 -30.44 -0.22 -10.91
C PRO A 208 -30.83 -0.12 -12.41
N ALA A 209 -29.91 0.34 -13.26
CA ALA A 209 -30.05 0.30 -14.73
C ALA A 209 -29.79 -1.07 -15.37
N ALA A 210 -29.36 -2.07 -14.58
CA ALA A 210 -29.19 -3.43 -15.04
C ALA A 210 -30.39 -4.29 -14.63
N GLU A 211 -30.87 -5.12 -15.55
CA GLU A 211 -31.99 -6.02 -15.28
C GLU A 211 -31.65 -7.10 -14.25
N ARG A 212 -32.51 -7.23 -13.23
CA ARG A 212 -32.44 -8.30 -12.21
C ARG A 212 -33.49 -9.37 -12.46
N ILE A 213 -33.03 -10.62 -12.54
CA ILE A 213 -33.89 -11.80 -12.63
C ILE A 213 -34.32 -12.20 -11.22
N VAL A 214 -35.64 -12.32 -11.02
CA VAL A 214 -36.26 -12.72 -9.73
C VAL A 214 -36.67 -14.19 -9.76
N ARG A 215 -37.13 -14.69 -10.91
CA ARG A 215 -37.52 -16.10 -11.07
C ARG A 215 -37.09 -16.61 -12.44
N GLN A 216 -36.60 -17.84 -12.50
CA GLN A 216 -36.30 -18.50 -13.77
C GLN A 216 -36.57 -19.99 -13.64
N GLY A 217 -36.89 -20.63 -14.76
CA GLY A 217 -37.18 -22.07 -14.77
C GLY A 217 -37.75 -22.52 -16.09
N GLU A 218 -38.05 -23.81 -16.17
CA GLU A 218 -38.86 -24.38 -17.23
C GLU A 218 -40.34 -24.22 -16.89
N ILE A 219 -41.18 -23.86 -17.86
CA ILE A 219 -42.62 -23.93 -17.72
C ILE A 219 -42.99 -25.42 -17.72
N GLU A 220 -43.50 -25.89 -16.59
CA GLU A 220 -43.77 -27.30 -16.32
C GLU A 220 -44.53 -28.00 -17.46
N GLY A 221 -43.96 -29.09 -17.97
CA GLY A 221 -44.56 -29.91 -19.02
C GLY A 221 -44.41 -29.38 -20.45
N THR A 222 -43.69 -28.27 -20.67
CA THR A 222 -43.56 -27.65 -22.01
C THR A 222 -42.15 -27.71 -22.61
N GLY A 223 -41.11 -27.99 -21.83
CA GLY A 223 -39.72 -27.87 -22.28
C GLY A 223 -39.20 -26.44 -22.38
N ARG A 224 -40.03 -25.41 -22.15
CA ARG A 224 -39.72 -23.99 -22.42
C ARG A 224 -39.16 -23.27 -21.21
N PHE A 225 -38.03 -22.59 -21.39
CA PHE A 225 -37.39 -21.82 -20.33
C PHE A 225 -37.80 -20.36 -20.35
N TYR A 226 -37.99 -19.80 -19.16
CA TYR A 226 -38.30 -18.40 -18.98
C TYR A 226 -37.45 -17.76 -17.88
N ARG A 227 -37.35 -16.43 -17.95
CA ARG A 227 -36.83 -15.57 -16.89
C ARG A 227 -37.83 -14.46 -16.63
N LEU A 228 -38.13 -14.23 -15.37
CA LEU A 228 -39.01 -13.18 -14.87
C LEU A 228 -38.19 -12.22 -14.04
N THR A 229 -38.44 -10.94 -14.23
CA THR A 229 -37.64 -9.88 -13.63
C THR A 229 -38.36 -9.19 -12.48
N GLU A 230 -37.68 -8.24 -11.87
CA GLU A 230 -38.26 -7.37 -10.85
C GLU A 230 -39.34 -6.43 -11.43
N PRO A 231 -40.21 -5.87 -10.58
CA PRO A 231 -41.23 -4.94 -11.02
C PRO A 231 -40.68 -3.77 -11.85
N TRP A 232 -41.45 -3.34 -12.85
CA TRP A 232 -41.04 -2.38 -13.87
C TRP A 232 -42.03 -1.22 -14.03
N GLN A 233 -41.52 -0.02 -14.34
CA GLN A 233 -42.28 1.18 -14.68
C GLN A 233 -41.75 1.83 -15.97
N GLY A 234 -42.64 2.27 -16.86
CA GLY A 234 -42.26 2.95 -18.12
C GLY A 234 -42.38 2.07 -19.37
N HIS A 235 -41.80 2.54 -20.48
CA HIS A 235 -41.83 1.88 -21.80
C HIS A 235 -40.47 2.01 -22.51
N SER A 236 -40.32 1.46 -23.71
CA SER A 236 -39.04 1.52 -24.43
C SER A 236 -38.66 2.95 -24.83
N LEU A 237 -37.36 3.20 -25.03
CA LEU A 237 -36.86 4.48 -25.55
C LEU A 237 -37.41 4.75 -26.96
N SER A 238 -37.55 3.72 -27.79
CA SER A 238 -38.22 3.85 -29.10
C SER A 238 -39.63 4.42 -28.96
N THR A 239 -40.42 3.88 -28.03
CA THR A 239 -41.78 4.35 -27.75
C THR A 239 -41.78 5.79 -27.24
N GLU A 240 -40.84 6.15 -26.37
CA GLU A 240 -40.73 7.52 -25.85
C GLU A 240 -40.42 8.54 -26.95
N ILE A 241 -39.43 8.25 -27.79
CA ILE A 241 -39.05 9.13 -28.90
C ILE A 241 -40.18 9.21 -29.94
N ALA A 242 -40.92 8.12 -30.17
CA ALA A 242 -42.10 8.16 -31.04
C ALA A 242 -43.22 9.05 -30.48
N LEU A 243 -43.38 9.13 -29.15
CA LEU A 243 -44.40 9.94 -28.49
C LEU A 243 -44.02 11.42 -28.38
N ARG A 244 -42.74 11.75 -28.14
CA ARG A 244 -42.30 13.11 -27.81
C ARG A 244 -41.30 13.74 -28.78
N GLY A 245 -40.73 12.95 -29.68
CA GLY A 245 -39.60 13.36 -30.51
C GLY A 245 -38.26 13.25 -29.78
N PRO A 246 -37.17 13.74 -30.42
CA PRO A 246 -35.81 13.65 -29.88
C PRO A 246 -35.62 14.40 -28.56
N LEU A 247 -34.78 13.87 -27.68
CA LEU A 247 -34.53 14.43 -26.34
C LEU A 247 -33.47 15.55 -26.36
N PRO A 248 -33.61 16.58 -25.49
CA PRO A 248 -32.58 17.59 -25.29
C PRO A 248 -31.26 16.99 -24.79
N LEU A 249 -30.13 17.62 -25.15
CA LEU A 249 -28.78 17.15 -24.79
C LEU A 249 -28.60 16.91 -23.27
N ALA A 250 -29.13 17.80 -22.43
CA ALA A 250 -29.05 17.67 -20.97
C ALA A 250 -29.82 16.44 -20.45
N GLU A 251 -30.96 16.10 -21.06
CA GLU A 251 -31.74 14.92 -20.71
C GLU A 251 -31.05 13.64 -21.19
N VAL A 252 -30.44 13.69 -22.39
CA VAL A 252 -29.62 12.58 -22.91
C VAL A 252 -28.37 12.34 -22.06
N ALA A 253 -27.76 13.38 -21.47
CA ALA A 253 -26.60 13.22 -20.59
C ALA A 253 -26.90 12.28 -19.40
N GLY A 254 -28.01 12.51 -18.70
CA GLY A 254 -28.44 11.66 -17.58
C GLY A 254 -28.81 10.23 -18.02
N LEU A 255 -29.53 10.11 -19.14
CA LEU A 255 -29.89 8.83 -19.73
C LEU A 255 -28.66 8.02 -20.16
N ALA A 256 -27.71 8.68 -20.85
CA ALA A 256 -26.49 8.08 -21.36
C ALA A 256 -25.58 7.64 -20.22
N TRP A 257 -25.44 8.45 -19.15
CA TRP A 257 -24.65 8.07 -17.99
C TRP A 257 -25.22 6.81 -17.33
N THR A 258 -26.52 6.81 -17.06
CA THR A 258 -27.22 5.68 -16.42
C THR A 258 -27.15 4.40 -17.27
N LEU A 259 -27.25 4.53 -18.60
CA LEU A 259 -27.11 3.44 -19.55
C LEU A 259 -25.68 2.87 -19.56
N VAL A 260 -24.68 3.75 -19.72
CA VAL A 260 -23.27 3.37 -19.77
C VAL A 260 -22.81 2.74 -18.46
N SER A 261 -23.15 3.35 -17.31
CA SER A 261 -22.80 2.82 -15.99
C SER A 261 -23.47 1.47 -15.73
N GLY A 262 -24.72 1.29 -16.17
CA GLY A 262 -25.44 0.01 -16.12
C GLY A 262 -24.71 -1.09 -16.89
N VAL A 263 -24.40 -0.85 -18.17
CA VAL A 263 -23.72 -1.83 -19.02
C VAL A 263 -22.28 -2.09 -18.54
N GLN A 264 -21.55 -1.07 -18.10
CA GLN A 264 -20.22 -1.21 -17.49
C GLN A 264 -20.26 -2.12 -16.26
N SER A 265 -21.30 -1.96 -15.42
CA SER A 265 -21.51 -2.80 -14.24
C SER A 265 -21.73 -4.27 -14.61
N MET A 266 -22.36 -4.56 -15.75
CA MET A 266 -22.48 -5.91 -16.30
C MET A 266 -21.10 -6.43 -16.77
N HIS A 267 -20.33 -5.62 -17.50
CA HIS A 267 -19.02 -5.98 -18.07
C HIS A 267 -17.98 -6.33 -17.00
N ARG A 268 -17.87 -5.55 -15.92
CA ARG A 268 -16.95 -5.80 -14.79
C ARG A 268 -17.15 -7.17 -14.15
N ARG A 269 -18.32 -7.76 -14.32
CA ARG A 269 -18.68 -9.07 -13.75
C ARG A 269 -18.67 -10.19 -14.78
N GLY A 270 -18.07 -9.92 -15.94
CA GLY A 270 -17.88 -10.91 -16.99
C GLY A 270 -19.14 -11.18 -17.81
N SER A 271 -20.14 -10.29 -17.77
CA SER A 271 -21.35 -10.39 -18.60
C SER A 271 -21.36 -9.32 -19.67
N LEU A 272 -21.68 -9.69 -20.91
CA LEU A 272 -21.88 -8.75 -22.03
C LEU A 272 -23.37 -8.66 -22.35
N HIS A 273 -23.88 -7.49 -22.74
CA HIS A 273 -25.28 -7.31 -23.12
C HIS A 273 -25.52 -7.67 -24.60
N ARG A 274 -24.54 -7.39 -25.47
CA ARG A 274 -24.42 -7.73 -26.91
C ARG A 274 -25.48 -7.11 -27.84
N SER A 275 -26.37 -6.28 -27.32
CA SER A 275 -27.62 -5.93 -28.01
C SER A 275 -28.25 -4.64 -27.48
N VAL A 276 -27.42 -3.70 -27.01
CA VAL A 276 -27.92 -2.41 -26.51
C VAL A 276 -28.54 -1.63 -27.67
N MET A 277 -29.85 -1.40 -27.62
CA MET A 277 -30.62 -0.70 -28.64
C MET A 277 -31.87 -0.04 -28.04
N PRO A 278 -32.49 0.96 -28.69
CA PRO A 278 -33.61 1.71 -28.14
C PRO A 278 -34.79 0.87 -27.64
N ASP A 279 -35.14 -0.22 -28.32
CA ASP A 279 -36.24 -1.12 -27.92
C ASP A 279 -35.92 -1.94 -26.66
N ARG A 280 -34.62 -2.05 -26.31
CA ARG A 280 -34.11 -2.75 -25.11
C ARG A 280 -33.65 -1.80 -24.01
N VAL A 281 -33.79 -0.49 -24.20
CA VAL A 281 -33.56 0.51 -23.15
C VAL A 281 -34.91 1.04 -22.72
N MET A 282 -35.36 0.58 -21.58
CA MET A 282 -36.64 0.97 -21.03
C MET A 282 -36.46 2.24 -20.19
N VAL A 283 -37.35 3.22 -20.34
CA VAL A 283 -37.22 4.58 -19.77
C VAL A 283 -38.50 5.06 -19.09
N TRP A 284 -38.31 5.90 -18.07
CA TRP A 284 -39.38 6.65 -17.39
C TRP A 284 -38.82 7.90 -16.70
N ARG A 285 -39.71 8.77 -16.22
CA ARG A 285 -39.36 9.91 -15.37
C ARG A 285 -39.98 9.78 -13.99
N GLU A 286 -39.23 10.12 -12.96
CA GLU A 286 -39.77 10.32 -11.62
C GLU A 286 -40.77 11.48 -11.65
N ASN A 287 -41.85 11.36 -10.87
CA ASN A 287 -42.86 12.42 -10.75
C ASN A 287 -43.32 12.98 -12.10
N ALA A 288 -43.53 12.10 -13.10
CA ALA A 288 -43.90 12.51 -14.46
C ALA A 288 -45.17 13.38 -14.53
N ASN A 289 -45.98 13.39 -13.48
CA ASN A 289 -47.22 14.17 -13.34
C ASN A 289 -47.05 15.49 -12.56
N GLU A 290 -45.85 15.83 -12.08
CA GLU A 290 -45.54 17.11 -11.43
C GLU A 290 -45.14 18.19 -12.45
N GLU A 291 -45.28 19.46 -12.08
CA GLU A 291 -44.99 20.63 -12.94
C GLU A 291 -43.54 20.65 -13.46
N ILE A 292 -42.60 20.14 -12.65
CA ILE A 292 -41.20 19.94 -13.04
C ILE A 292 -40.92 18.45 -12.88
N PRO A 293 -41.02 17.67 -13.97
CA PRO A 293 -40.84 16.24 -13.86
C PRO A 293 -39.39 15.91 -13.47
N GLY A 294 -39.22 14.85 -12.70
CA GLY A 294 -37.94 14.39 -12.19
C GLY A 294 -36.99 13.90 -13.28
N PRO A 295 -35.77 13.47 -12.89
CA PRO A 295 -34.74 12.99 -13.79
C PRO A 295 -35.16 11.74 -14.56
N TRP A 296 -34.50 11.51 -15.71
CA TRP A 296 -34.67 10.29 -16.49
C TRP A 296 -34.07 9.10 -15.77
N ARG A 297 -34.77 7.98 -15.85
CA ARG A 297 -34.31 6.68 -15.41
C ARG A 297 -34.37 5.71 -16.58
N CYS A 298 -33.43 4.78 -16.61
CA CYS A 298 -33.45 3.71 -17.59
C CYS A 298 -33.02 2.37 -17.01
N ARG A 299 -33.44 1.30 -17.67
CA ARG A 299 -32.98 -0.06 -17.45
C ARG A 299 -32.79 -0.75 -18.78
N VAL A 300 -31.67 -1.44 -18.91
CA VAL A 300 -31.36 -2.23 -20.10
C VAL A 300 -31.88 -3.64 -19.88
N ILE A 301 -32.77 -4.09 -20.77
CA ILE A 301 -33.38 -5.42 -20.74
C ILE A 301 -32.82 -6.29 -21.87
N GLY A 302 -32.58 -7.57 -21.63
CA GLY A 302 -32.20 -8.51 -22.69
C GLY A 302 -31.76 -9.90 -22.23
N SER A 303 -32.07 -10.92 -23.04
CA SER A 303 -31.76 -12.35 -22.82
C SER A 303 -30.29 -12.75 -23.00
N ASP A 304 -29.43 -11.83 -23.43
CA ASP A 304 -28.11 -12.09 -24.01
C ASP A 304 -26.91 -12.01 -23.05
N LEU A 305 -27.17 -12.01 -21.74
CA LEU A 305 -26.13 -12.06 -20.72
C LEU A 305 -25.40 -13.41 -20.78
N VAL A 306 -24.25 -13.44 -21.44
CA VAL A 306 -23.39 -14.63 -21.51
C VAL A 306 -22.07 -14.37 -20.78
N PRO A 307 -21.56 -15.33 -19.99
CA PRO A 307 -20.23 -15.23 -19.40
C PRO A 307 -19.15 -15.04 -20.48
N LYS A 308 -18.22 -14.12 -20.27
CA LYS A 308 -17.12 -13.71 -21.18
C LYS A 308 -16.30 -14.89 -21.72
N LYS A 309 -16.26 -16.04 -21.01
CA LYS A 309 -15.55 -17.28 -21.39
C LYS A 309 -16.39 -18.33 -22.14
N ALA A 310 -17.73 -18.24 -22.12
CA ALA A 310 -18.61 -19.31 -22.61
C ALA A 310 -19.02 -19.18 -24.10
N VAL A 311 -18.46 -18.20 -24.82
CA VAL A 311 -18.96 -17.77 -26.14
C VAL A 311 -18.17 -18.31 -27.33
N LEU A 312 -17.16 -19.13 -27.11
CA LEU A 312 -16.27 -19.55 -28.20
C LEU A 312 -16.76 -20.72 -29.07
N HIS A 313 -17.93 -21.34 -28.83
CA HIS A 313 -18.25 -22.58 -29.57
C HIS A 313 -19.70 -22.87 -29.98
N ALA A 314 -20.73 -22.19 -29.46
CA ALA A 314 -22.09 -22.71 -29.59
C ALA A 314 -22.86 -22.31 -30.87
N TRP A 315 -22.56 -21.16 -31.50
CA TRP A 315 -23.37 -20.65 -32.62
C TRP A 315 -22.76 -20.90 -34.01
N THR A 316 -21.47 -21.22 -34.10
CA THR A 316 -20.74 -21.32 -35.37
C THR A 316 -20.63 -22.75 -35.92
N SER A 317 -21.12 -23.76 -35.21
CA SER A 317 -20.86 -25.18 -35.51
C SER A 317 -21.91 -25.89 -36.38
N ARG A 318 -23.01 -25.24 -36.79
CA ARG A 318 -23.92 -25.80 -37.82
C ARG A 318 -23.77 -25.07 -39.15
N ALA A 319 -23.01 -25.70 -40.05
CA ALA A 319 -22.99 -25.39 -41.48
C ALA A 319 -24.30 -25.84 -42.13
N GLY A 320 -25.17 -24.88 -42.49
CA GLY A 320 -26.37 -25.16 -43.30
C GLY A 320 -27.55 -24.27 -42.95
N PHE A 321 -27.46 -22.98 -43.28
CA PHE A 321 -28.65 -22.11 -43.34
C PHE A 321 -28.99 -21.89 -44.82
N PRO A 322 -30.26 -22.06 -45.25
CA PRO A 322 -30.72 -21.61 -46.57
C PRO A 322 -30.57 -20.08 -46.68
N GLU A 323 -30.22 -19.57 -47.86
CA GLU A 323 -30.04 -18.14 -48.15
C GLU A 323 -31.33 -17.28 -48.03
N SER A 324 -32.45 -17.85 -47.57
CA SER A 324 -33.76 -17.19 -47.53
C SER A 324 -34.55 -17.41 -46.22
N SER A 325 -33.90 -17.74 -45.11
CA SER A 325 -34.59 -17.94 -43.82
C SER A 325 -34.82 -16.63 -43.05
N ALA A 326 -35.91 -16.57 -42.27
CA ALA A 326 -36.35 -15.49 -41.35
C ALA A 326 -35.24 -14.85 -40.50
N THR A 327 -34.20 -15.63 -40.22
CA THR A 327 -32.98 -15.18 -39.55
C THR A 327 -32.27 -14.05 -40.28
N GLU A 328 -32.49 -13.81 -41.57
CA GLU A 328 -31.87 -12.71 -42.30
C GLU A 328 -32.68 -11.40 -42.20
N ASP A 329 -34.02 -11.42 -42.25
CA ASP A 329 -34.84 -10.19 -42.21
C ASP A 329 -35.09 -9.67 -40.79
N SER A 330 -35.34 -10.55 -39.81
CA SER A 330 -35.33 -10.18 -38.39
C SER A 330 -33.92 -9.72 -37.98
N ALA A 331 -32.87 -10.38 -38.48
CA ALA A 331 -31.52 -9.86 -38.32
C ALA A 331 -31.27 -8.56 -39.08
N ARG A 332 -31.94 -8.25 -40.20
CA ARG A 332 -31.82 -6.94 -40.90
C ARG A 332 -32.44 -5.79 -40.09
N GLN A 333 -33.54 -6.01 -39.37
CA GLN A 333 -34.10 -5.00 -38.45
C GLN A 333 -33.14 -4.67 -37.31
N TYR A 334 -32.43 -5.69 -36.80
CA TYR A 334 -31.40 -5.54 -35.77
C TYR A 334 -30.03 -5.16 -36.34
N ALA A 335 -29.78 -5.43 -37.63
CA ALA A 335 -28.51 -5.20 -38.29
C ALA A 335 -28.11 -3.73 -38.16
N ARG A 336 -29.03 -2.78 -38.37
CA ARG A 336 -28.74 -1.34 -38.24
C ARG A 336 -28.19 -0.91 -36.86
N TRP A 337 -28.41 -1.72 -35.82
CA TRP A 337 -27.92 -1.55 -34.45
C TRP A 337 -26.71 -2.43 -34.12
N LEU A 338 -26.33 -3.31 -35.05
CA LEU A 338 -25.15 -4.16 -34.97
C LEU A 338 -23.99 -3.59 -35.79
N PRO A 339 -22.74 -3.78 -35.35
CA PRO A 339 -21.57 -3.37 -36.14
C PRO A 339 -21.61 -3.97 -37.55
N SER A 340 -21.28 -3.19 -38.57
CA SER A 340 -21.21 -3.61 -39.97
C SER A 340 -20.37 -4.87 -40.23
N GLU A 341 -19.34 -5.14 -39.41
CA GLU A 341 -18.51 -6.35 -39.51
C GLU A 341 -19.28 -7.62 -39.12
N THR A 342 -20.37 -7.48 -38.37
CA THR A 342 -21.29 -8.58 -38.06
C THR A 342 -22.28 -8.86 -39.19
N GLN A 343 -22.36 -7.99 -40.21
CA GLN A 343 -23.39 -8.03 -41.26
C GLN A 343 -22.94 -8.64 -42.61
N GLY A 344 -21.77 -9.32 -42.73
CA GLY A 344 -21.24 -9.66 -44.07
C GLY A 344 -20.13 -10.71 -44.30
N ARG A 345 -20.16 -11.91 -43.66
CA ARG A 345 -19.27 -13.14 -43.87
C ARG A 345 -17.96 -13.19 -43.03
N PRO A 346 -17.26 -14.36 -42.85
CA PRO A 346 -17.52 -15.78 -43.20
C PRO A 346 -17.52 -16.77 -41.99
N LYS A 347 -17.77 -18.06 -42.27
CA LYS A 347 -17.62 -19.22 -41.34
C LYS A 347 -16.34 -19.13 -40.51
N GLY A 348 -16.47 -19.24 -39.19
CA GLY A 348 -15.37 -19.55 -38.28
C GLY A 348 -14.72 -18.38 -37.53
N VAL A 349 -15.16 -17.13 -37.73
CA VAL A 349 -14.65 -15.99 -36.94
C VAL A 349 -15.72 -15.54 -35.94
N ILE A 350 -15.43 -15.71 -34.65
CA ILE A 350 -16.31 -15.31 -33.54
C ILE A 350 -15.88 -13.90 -33.10
N TRP A 351 -16.63 -12.88 -33.49
CA TRP A 351 -16.50 -11.53 -32.95
C TRP A 351 -17.58 -11.29 -31.91
N GLN A 352 -17.28 -11.59 -30.64
CA GLN A 352 -18.16 -11.29 -29.51
C GLN A 352 -17.32 -10.70 -28.36
N GLY A 353 -17.54 -9.42 -28.07
CA GLY A 353 -16.78 -8.68 -27.07
C GLY A 353 -17.40 -7.32 -26.72
N PRO A 354 -16.85 -6.59 -25.73
CA PRO A 354 -17.38 -5.30 -25.24
C PRO A 354 -17.66 -4.25 -26.31
N ILE A 355 -16.91 -4.30 -27.42
CA ILE A 355 -16.99 -3.37 -28.56
C ILE A 355 -18.35 -3.35 -29.27
N GLN A 356 -19.13 -4.42 -29.13
CA GLN A 356 -20.50 -4.49 -29.65
C GLN A 356 -21.48 -3.68 -28.79
N ASP A 357 -21.30 -3.73 -27.47
CA ASP A 357 -22.09 -2.90 -26.54
C ASP A 357 -21.72 -1.43 -26.67
N VAL A 358 -20.45 -1.10 -26.87
CA VAL A 358 -20.00 0.26 -27.19
C VAL A 358 -20.72 0.80 -28.43
N TYR A 359 -20.77 0.00 -29.50
CA TYR A 359 -21.48 0.38 -30.72
C TYR A 359 -22.97 0.59 -30.44
N GLY A 360 -23.63 -0.37 -29.79
CA GLY A 360 -25.05 -0.29 -29.46
C GLY A 360 -25.39 0.94 -28.61
N ILE A 361 -24.58 1.24 -27.59
CA ILE A 361 -24.73 2.45 -26.76
C ILE A 361 -24.58 3.72 -27.60
N GLY A 362 -23.52 3.84 -28.41
CA GLY A 362 -23.29 5.02 -29.24
C GLY A 362 -24.46 5.29 -30.21
N ARG A 363 -25.02 4.23 -30.80
CA ARG A 363 -26.18 4.32 -31.70
C ARG A 363 -27.46 4.65 -30.94
N THR A 364 -27.63 4.12 -29.73
CA THR A 364 -28.79 4.42 -28.87
C THR A 364 -28.76 5.89 -28.41
N ILE A 365 -27.59 6.42 -28.07
CA ILE A 365 -27.41 7.85 -27.73
C ILE A 365 -27.73 8.74 -28.95
N LEU A 366 -27.24 8.38 -30.14
CA LEU A 366 -27.57 9.09 -31.39
C LEU A 366 -29.08 9.10 -31.64
N PHE A 367 -29.74 7.95 -31.44
CA PHE A 367 -31.19 7.83 -31.60
C PHE A 367 -31.95 8.71 -30.62
N ALA A 368 -31.53 8.76 -29.34
CA ALA A 368 -32.14 9.64 -28.35
C ALA A 368 -32.03 11.13 -28.75
N LEU A 369 -30.89 11.54 -29.32
CA LEU A 369 -30.63 12.93 -29.72
C LEU A 369 -31.31 13.35 -31.03
N THR A 370 -31.58 12.41 -31.94
CA THR A 370 -31.97 12.74 -33.32
C THR A 370 -33.27 12.10 -33.78
N GLY A 371 -33.77 11.08 -33.08
CA GLY A 371 -34.88 10.23 -33.51
C GLY A 371 -34.56 9.34 -34.72
N GLY A 372 -33.31 9.36 -35.19
CA GLY A 372 -32.84 8.60 -36.34
C GLY A 372 -31.59 7.78 -36.02
N ASP A 373 -31.28 6.83 -36.88
CA ASP A 373 -30.14 5.93 -36.77
C ASP A 373 -29.00 6.29 -37.73
N ARG A 374 -28.94 7.50 -38.31
CA ARG A 374 -27.89 7.88 -39.28
C ARG A 374 -27.12 9.10 -38.81
N LEU A 375 -25.79 9.05 -39.00
CA LEU A 375 -24.85 10.15 -38.73
C LEU A 375 -24.94 11.25 -39.80
N ARG A 376 -26.15 11.75 -40.13
CA ARG A 376 -26.39 12.78 -41.16
C ARG A 376 -27.65 13.58 -40.82
N GLY A 377 -27.58 14.90 -40.93
CA GLY A 377 -28.74 15.80 -40.83
C GLY A 377 -28.45 17.08 -40.04
N THR A 378 -29.37 18.04 -40.11
CA THR A 378 -29.26 19.35 -39.45
C THR A 378 -29.09 19.26 -37.93
N ILE A 379 -29.69 18.25 -37.29
CA ILE A 379 -29.58 18.03 -35.85
C ILE A 379 -28.17 17.55 -35.49
N TRP A 380 -27.57 16.65 -36.28
CA TRP A 380 -26.19 16.18 -36.06
C TRP A 380 -25.19 17.33 -36.10
N ASP A 381 -25.29 18.20 -37.11
CA ASP A 381 -24.38 19.34 -37.28
C ASP A 381 -24.50 20.38 -36.17
N SER A 382 -25.63 20.38 -35.43
CA SER A 382 -25.88 21.27 -34.29
C SER A 382 -25.33 20.75 -32.96
N LEU A 383 -24.88 19.50 -32.89
CA LEU A 383 -24.34 18.91 -31.65
C LEU A 383 -22.96 19.46 -31.30
N PRO A 384 -22.67 19.65 -29.99
CA PRO A 384 -21.31 19.98 -29.53
C PRO A 384 -20.27 18.99 -30.07
N GLN A 385 -19.06 19.49 -30.32
CA GLN A 385 -17.98 18.70 -30.94
C GLN A 385 -17.69 17.43 -30.13
N ASP A 386 -17.59 17.53 -28.81
CA ASP A 386 -17.26 16.39 -27.95
C ASP A 386 -18.32 15.28 -28.00
N TRP A 387 -19.60 15.63 -28.14
CA TRP A 387 -20.69 14.66 -28.33
C TRP A 387 -20.64 14.00 -29.71
N ARG A 388 -20.31 14.76 -30.76
CA ARG A 388 -20.12 14.20 -32.11
C ARG A 388 -18.95 13.23 -32.13
N ASP A 389 -17.84 13.58 -31.49
CA ASP A 389 -16.64 12.74 -31.42
C ASP A 389 -16.90 11.46 -30.62
N LEU A 390 -17.57 11.56 -29.45
CA LEU A 390 -17.99 10.40 -28.67
C LEU A 390 -18.85 9.43 -29.49
N ILE A 391 -19.88 9.94 -30.15
CA ILE A 391 -20.82 9.11 -30.93
C ILE A 391 -20.15 8.55 -32.19
N ALA A 392 -19.31 9.33 -32.86
CA ALA A 392 -18.57 8.87 -34.04
C ALA A 392 -17.56 7.77 -33.70
N ASP A 393 -16.83 7.93 -32.59
CA ASP A 393 -15.84 6.96 -32.14
C ASP A 393 -16.50 5.70 -31.55
N ALA A 394 -17.63 5.83 -30.86
CA ALA A 394 -18.42 4.67 -30.42
C ALA A 394 -19.07 3.94 -31.61
N GLY A 395 -19.51 4.69 -32.61
CA GLY A 395 -20.18 4.19 -33.82
C GLY A 395 -19.25 3.89 -35.00
N ALA A 396 -17.92 3.92 -34.80
CA ALA A 396 -16.95 3.82 -35.88
C ALA A 396 -17.11 2.50 -36.66
N TRP A 397 -17.11 2.60 -38.00
CA TRP A 397 -17.24 1.43 -38.87
C TRP A 397 -16.10 0.46 -38.64
N LEU A 398 -14.84 0.91 -38.74
CA LEU A 398 -13.69 0.04 -38.55
C LEU A 398 -13.45 -0.23 -37.06
N GLN A 399 -13.41 -1.50 -36.68
CA GLN A 399 -13.16 -1.92 -35.31
C GLN A 399 -11.92 -1.28 -34.65
N ASN A 400 -10.79 -1.19 -35.36
CA ASN A 400 -9.56 -0.60 -34.82
C ASN A 400 -9.65 0.93 -34.61
N LYS A 401 -10.71 1.56 -35.09
CA LYS A 401 -11.04 2.97 -34.87
C LYS A 401 -12.18 3.16 -33.88
N ARG A 402 -12.80 2.08 -33.38
CA ARG A 402 -13.88 2.14 -32.41
C ARG A 402 -13.31 2.13 -30.99
N ILE A 403 -13.99 2.84 -30.08
CA ILE A 403 -13.75 2.72 -28.64
C ILE A 403 -13.77 1.24 -28.24
N ALA A 404 -12.72 0.79 -27.54
CA ALA A 404 -12.48 -0.64 -27.37
C ALA A 404 -13.37 -1.27 -26.29
N THR A 405 -13.80 -0.47 -25.30
CA THR A 405 -14.49 -0.95 -24.09
C THR A 405 -15.56 0.04 -23.61
N VAL A 406 -16.55 -0.45 -22.86
CA VAL A 406 -17.58 0.41 -22.26
C VAL A 406 -16.97 1.27 -21.14
N GLU A 407 -15.89 0.81 -20.52
CA GLU A 407 -15.09 1.58 -19.57
C GLU A 407 -14.50 2.84 -20.20
N GLU A 408 -13.86 2.73 -21.37
CA GLU A 408 -13.33 3.88 -22.10
C GLU A 408 -14.46 4.83 -22.54
N LEU A 409 -15.60 4.28 -22.97
CA LEU A 409 -16.78 5.07 -23.32
C LEU A 409 -17.31 5.87 -22.12
N ALA A 410 -17.34 5.24 -20.93
CA ALA A 410 -17.76 5.88 -19.67
C ALA A 410 -16.82 7.03 -19.29
N VAL A 411 -15.51 6.85 -19.45
CA VAL A 411 -14.52 7.91 -19.17
C VAL A 411 -14.74 9.11 -20.09
N ARG A 412 -14.88 8.88 -21.39
CA ARG A 412 -15.13 9.98 -22.34
C ARG A 412 -16.45 10.68 -22.08
N LEU A 413 -17.51 9.94 -21.74
CA LEU A 413 -18.79 10.52 -21.35
C LEU A 413 -18.68 11.32 -20.04
N ALA A 414 -17.93 10.83 -19.05
CA ALA A 414 -17.69 11.53 -17.78
C ALA A 414 -17.02 12.90 -17.99
N VAL A 415 -16.08 12.99 -18.93
CA VAL A 415 -15.43 14.27 -19.30
C VAL A 415 -16.44 15.24 -19.91
N ILE A 416 -17.35 14.74 -20.75
CA ILE A 416 -18.36 15.55 -21.43
C ILE A 416 -19.41 16.09 -20.46
N ILE A 417 -19.87 15.29 -19.50
CA ILE A 417 -20.90 15.70 -18.53
C ILE A 417 -20.32 16.47 -17.32
N GLY A 418 -19.01 16.32 -17.06
CA GLY A 418 -18.30 17.01 -15.98
C GLY A 418 -18.39 16.31 -14.61
N PRO A 419 -17.46 16.60 -13.69
CA PRO A 419 -17.34 15.89 -12.41
C PRO A 419 -18.49 16.16 -11.44
N GLU A 420 -19.03 17.38 -11.41
CA GLU A 420 -20.15 17.73 -10.53
C GLU A 420 -21.44 17.01 -10.94
N GLU A 421 -21.78 17.05 -12.23
CA GLU A 421 -22.97 16.39 -12.76
C GLU A 421 -22.84 14.87 -12.67
N ARG A 422 -21.64 14.32 -12.89
CA ARG A 422 -21.36 12.90 -12.65
C ARG A 422 -21.63 12.50 -11.19
N ALA A 423 -21.06 13.23 -10.24
CA ALA A 423 -21.23 12.93 -8.82
C ALA A 423 -22.71 13.01 -8.40
N ARG A 424 -23.44 13.98 -8.95
CA ARG A 424 -24.89 14.10 -8.79
C ARG A 424 -25.63 12.87 -9.33
N LEU A 425 -25.35 12.47 -10.57
CA LEU A 425 -25.99 11.32 -11.21
C LEU A 425 -25.68 10.01 -10.46
N ASP A 426 -24.45 9.83 -10.00
CA ASP A 426 -24.05 8.66 -9.19
C ASP A 426 -24.79 8.64 -7.83
N ALA A 427 -24.96 9.80 -7.18
CA ALA A 427 -25.74 9.91 -5.95
C ALA A 427 -27.24 9.62 -6.18
N GLU A 428 -27.80 10.09 -7.30
CA GLU A 428 -29.19 9.80 -7.69
C GLU A 428 -29.41 8.31 -7.95
N ILE A 429 -28.48 7.64 -8.65
CA ILE A 429 -28.50 6.19 -8.88
C ILE A 429 -28.50 5.43 -7.55
N LEU A 430 -27.67 5.83 -6.59
CA LEU A 430 -27.60 5.21 -5.27
C LEU A 430 -28.86 5.43 -4.44
N LYS A 431 -29.45 6.63 -4.49
CA LYS A 431 -30.70 6.94 -3.82
C LYS A 431 -31.85 6.11 -4.40
N TRP A 432 -31.97 6.10 -5.72
CA TRP A 432 -32.97 5.31 -6.42
C TRP A 432 -32.87 3.83 -6.07
N ARG A 433 -31.65 3.27 -6.03
CA ARG A 433 -31.43 1.87 -5.64
C ARG A 433 -31.95 1.56 -4.24
N GLN A 434 -31.83 2.50 -3.30
CA GLN A 434 -32.34 2.32 -1.95
C GLN A 434 -33.87 2.29 -1.90
N GLU A 435 -34.52 3.28 -2.53
CA GLU A 435 -35.99 3.40 -2.57
C GLU A 435 -36.62 2.17 -3.24
N GLU A 436 -36.01 1.67 -4.31
CA GLU A 436 -36.43 0.44 -4.97
C GLU A 436 -36.39 -0.77 -4.04
N LEU A 437 -35.27 -0.98 -3.33
CA LEU A 437 -35.13 -2.10 -2.39
C LEU A 437 -36.13 -2.00 -1.22
N GLU A 438 -36.45 -0.79 -0.76
CA GLU A 438 -37.45 -0.56 0.29
C GLU A 438 -38.88 -0.91 -0.16
N VAL A 439 -39.24 -0.60 -1.41
CA VAL A 439 -40.52 -1.02 -2.00
C VAL A 439 -40.59 -2.54 -2.07
N ILE A 440 -39.55 -3.19 -2.57
CA ILE A 440 -39.52 -4.65 -2.70
C ILE A 440 -39.61 -5.33 -1.33
N VAL A 441 -38.95 -4.81 -0.28
CA VAL A 441 -39.10 -5.36 1.09
C VAL A 441 -40.51 -5.22 1.62
N ARG A 442 -41.21 -4.12 1.29
CA ARG A 442 -42.59 -3.91 1.72
C ARG A 442 -43.54 -4.91 1.06
N GLU A 443 -43.27 -5.27 -0.19
CA GLU A 443 -44.11 -6.16 -0.99
C GLU A 443 -43.77 -7.64 -0.78
N GLU A 444 -42.50 -7.98 -0.56
CA GLU A 444 -41.98 -9.34 -0.38
C GLU A 444 -41.14 -9.46 0.93
N PRO A 445 -41.75 -9.35 2.13
CA PRO A 445 -41.03 -9.26 3.41
C PRO A 445 -40.34 -10.57 3.86
N ASP A 446 -40.64 -11.69 3.21
CA ASP A 446 -40.07 -13.01 3.53
C ASP A 446 -39.09 -13.50 2.45
N ASN A 447 -38.63 -12.61 1.56
CA ASN A 447 -37.70 -12.97 0.50
C ASN A 447 -36.23 -12.76 0.92
N ALA A 448 -35.52 -13.86 1.22
CA ALA A 448 -34.12 -13.85 1.65
C ALA A 448 -33.16 -13.16 0.66
N GLU A 449 -33.42 -13.29 -0.64
CA GLU A 449 -32.58 -12.72 -1.71
C GLU A 449 -32.63 -11.18 -1.72
N VAL A 450 -33.74 -10.59 -1.28
CA VAL A 450 -33.92 -9.15 -1.17
C VAL A 450 -33.06 -8.61 -0.04
N TYR A 451 -33.12 -9.22 1.14
CA TYR A 451 -32.28 -8.85 2.28
C TYR A 451 -30.78 -9.04 2.03
N ARG A 452 -30.39 -10.08 1.27
CA ARG A 452 -29.01 -10.25 0.80
C ARG A 452 -28.57 -9.13 -0.13
N SER A 453 -29.47 -8.66 -0.99
CA SER A 453 -29.19 -7.54 -1.91
C SER A 453 -29.10 -6.20 -1.18
N ILE A 454 -29.91 -5.99 -0.14
CA ILE A 454 -29.81 -4.85 0.78
C ILE A 454 -28.50 -4.91 1.57
N GLY A 455 -28.12 -6.09 2.05
CA GLY A 455 -26.83 -6.30 2.70
C GLY A 455 -25.66 -5.86 1.83
N ARG A 456 -25.62 -6.29 0.57
CA ARG A 456 -24.60 -5.87 -0.41
C ARG A 456 -24.65 -4.37 -0.71
N PHE A 457 -25.84 -3.79 -0.78
CA PHE A 457 -26.00 -2.36 -1.00
C PHE A 457 -25.41 -1.52 0.13
N HIS A 458 -25.75 -1.84 1.39
CA HIS A 458 -25.17 -1.18 2.56
C HIS A 458 -23.67 -1.44 2.68
N GLN A 459 -23.20 -2.65 2.35
CA GLN A 459 -21.77 -2.95 2.30
C GLN A 459 -21.04 -2.08 1.26
N GLY A 460 -21.64 -1.84 0.09
CA GLY A 460 -21.10 -0.92 -0.92
C GLY A 460 -21.10 0.56 -0.51
N LYS A 461 -22.00 0.95 0.40
CA LYS A 461 -22.02 2.28 1.05
C LYS A 461 -21.10 2.38 2.28
N ASP A 462 -20.37 1.32 2.60
CA ASP A 462 -19.57 1.18 3.82
C ASP A 462 -20.40 1.27 5.13
N ASP A 463 -21.71 1.06 5.04
CA ASP A 463 -22.62 0.95 6.20
C ASP A 463 -22.66 -0.50 6.70
N LEU A 464 -21.55 -0.92 7.28
CA LEU A 464 -21.34 -2.29 7.75
C LEU A 464 -22.41 -2.77 8.76
N PRO A 465 -22.89 -1.95 9.72
CA PRO A 465 -23.93 -2.38 10.66
C PRO A 465 -25.26 -2.71 9.96
N ALA A 466 -25.72 -1.87 9.03
CA ALA A 466 -26.95 -2.15 8.29
C ALA A 466 -26.78 -3.35 7.33
N ALA A 467 -25.58 -3.51 6.76
CA ALA A 467 -25.24 -4.67 5.95
C ALA A 467 -25.34 -5.97 6.74
N ILE A 468 -24.69 -6.04 7.91
CA ILE A 468 -24.71 -7.20 8.81
C ILE A 468 -26.14 -7.52 9.24
N LYS A 469 -26.94 -6.51 9.63
CA LYS A 469 -28.34 -6.71 10.02
C LYS A 469 -29.16 -7.34 8.89
N SER A 470 -28.98 -6.86 7.67
CA SER A 470 -29.70 -7.36 6.49
C SER A 470 -29.26 -8.77 6.14
N TYR A 471 -27.96 -9.07 6.21
CA TYR A 471 -27.46 -10.44 6.03
C TYR A 471 -27.94 -11.40 7.13
N CYS A 472 -28.05 -10.96 8.39
CA CYS A 472 -28.66 -11.77 9.44
C CYS A 472 -30.11 -12.12 9.09
N ARG A 473 -30.92 -11.15 8.64
CA ARG A 473 -32.30 -11.41 8.24
C ARG A 473 -32.40 -12.35 7.05
N ALA A 474 -31.51 -12.23 6.07
CA ALA A 474 -31.43 -13.17 4.96
C ALA A 474 -31.11 -14.60 5.42
N ILE A 475 -30.18 -14.78 6.37
CA ILE A 475 -29.81 -16.10 6.94
C ILE A 475 -30.94 -16.69 7.81
N GLU A 476 -31.72 -15.85 8.50
CA GLU A 476 -32.91 -16.30 9.24
C GLU A 476 -33.99 -16.87 8.32
N LEU A 477 -34.14 -16.30 7.12
CA LEU A 477 -35.12 -16.71 6.13
C LEU A 477 -34.65 -17.90 5.27
N ASP A 478 -33.35 -17.96 4.97
CA ASP A 478 -32.70 -19.08 4.26
C ASP A 478 -31.30 -19.33 4.85
N ASP A 479 -31.19 -20.40 5.64
CA ASP A 479 -29.95 -20.81 6.26
C ASP A 479 -29.07 -21.70 5.36
N THR A 480 -29.48 -21.98 4.13
CA THR A 480 -28.72 -22.81 3.20
C THR A 480 -27.87 -22.00 2.22
N ASP A 481 -28.11 -20.69 2.12
CA ASP A 481 -27.35 -19.82 1.22
C ASP A 481 -25.93 -19.52 1.76
N ALA A 482 -24.94 -20.18 1.17
CA ALA A 482 -23.53 -19.93 1.42
C ALA A 482 -23.08 -18.52 0.96
N ALA A 483 -23.74 -17.91 -0.04
CA ALA A 483 -23.37 -16.59 -0.56
C ALA A 483 -23.65 -15.48 0.46
N THR A 484 -24.78 -15.55 1.16
CA THR A 484 -25.12 -14.60 2.23
C THR A 484 -24.11 -14.64 3.38
N ARG A 485 -23.65 -15.83 3.76
CA ARG A 485 -22.61 -16.00 4.79
C ARG A 485 -21.27 -15.43 4.37
N VAL A 486 -20.86 -15.63 3.11
CA VAL A 486 -19.66 -14.98 2.57
C VAL A 486 -19.77 -13.45 2.67
N GLY A 487 -20.90 -12.87 2.25
CA GLY A 487 -21.15 -11.43 2.35
C GLY A 487 -21.06 -10.90 3.78
N ARG A 488 -21.70 -11.58 4.74
CA ARG A 488 -21.64 -11.20 6.16
C ARG A 488 -20.24 -11.35 6.75
N SER A 489 -19.52 -12.42 6.39
CA SER A 489 -18.14 -12.64 6.84
C SER A 489 -17.20 -11.50 6.42
N GLN A 490 -17.37 -10.97 5.20
CA GLN A 490 -16.59 -9.83 4.72
C GLN A 490 -16.87 -8.57 5.54
N CYS A 491 -18.14 -8.30 5.88
CA CYS A 491 -18.49 -7.21 6.79
C CYS A 491 -17.88 -7.41 8.19
N TYR A 492 -17.89 -8.64 8.73
CA TYR A 492 -17.25 -8.92 10.01
C TYR A 492 -15.74 -8.66 9.98
N VAL A 493 -15.05 -9.02 8.90
CA VAL A 493 -13.63 -8.68 8.71
C VAL A 493 -13.40 -7.17 8.72
N GLN A 494 -14.22 -6.41 7.99
CA GLN A 494 -14.14 -4.95 7.95
C GLN A 494 -14.43 -4.31 9.32
N CYS A 495 -15.30 -4.93 10.13
CA CYS A 495 -15.55 -4.54 11.52
C CYS A 495 -14.50 -5.04 12.53
N ASN A 496 -13.36 -5.57 12.08
CA ASN A 496 -12.30 -6.14 12.92
C ASN A 496 -12.79 -7.28 13.82
N ARG A 497 -13.69 -8.12 13.29
CA ARG A 497 -14.25 -9.33 13.93
C ARG A 497 -14.01 -10.59 13.09
N PRO A 498 -12.75 -10.93 12.78
CA PRO A 498 -12.43 -12.09 11.93
C PRO A 498 -12.90 -13.42 12.53
N ASP A 499 -13.07 -13.50 13.85
CA ASP A 499 -13.61 -14.64 14.59
C ASP A 499 -15.01 -15.05 14.09
N LEU A 500 -15.92 -14.08 13.94
CA LEU A 500 -17.27 -14.33 13.46
C LEU A 500 -17.30 -14.64 11.96
N GLY A 501 -16.39 -14.00 11.20
CA GLY A 501 -16.20 -14.29 9.78
C GLY A 501 -15.76 -15.73 9.53
N GLU A 502 -14.90 -16.29 10.39
CA GLU A 502 -14.41 -17.67 10.24
C GLU A 502 -15.54 -18.67 10.41
N ILE A 503 -16.43 -18.44 11.39
CA ILE A 503 -17.60 -19.28 11.64
C ILE A 503 -18.49 -19.33 10.39
N ASP A 504 -18.80 -18.15 9.83
CA ASP A 504 -19.65 -18.04 8.64
C ASP A 504 -19.02 -18.71 7.41
N LEU A 505 -17.71 -18.55 7.20
CA LEU A 505 -17.00 -19.14 6.06
C LEU A 505 -16.81 -20.65 6.19
N ARG A 506 -16.56 -21.16 7.40
CA ARG A 506 -16.52 -22.62 7.63
C ARG A 506 -17.89 -23.25 7.42
N ARG A 507 -18.96 -22.61 7.90
CA ARG A 507 -20.32 -23.10 7.64
C ARG A 507 -20.68 -23.04 6.14
N ALA A 508 -20.31 -21.95 5.45
CA ALA A 508 -20.46 -21.85 4.01
C ALA A 508 -19.69 -22.96 3.26
N ARG A 509 -18.52 -23.36 3.78
CA ARG A 509 -17.71 -24.44 3.21
C ARG A 509 -18.31 -25.83 3.44
N GLU A 510 -18.99 -26.05 4.56
CA GLU A 510 -19.76 -27.28 4.80
C GLU A 510 -20.94 -27.41 3.84
N LEU A 511 -21.62 -26.29 3.55
CA LEU A 511 -22.75 -26.25 2.62
C LEU A 511 -22.30 -26.43 1.16
N GLU A 512 -21.22 -25.76 0.76
CA GLU A 512 -20.69 -25.79 -0.60
C GLU A 512 -19.16 -26.04 -0.62
N PRO A 513 -18.71 -27.30 -0.47
CA PRO A 513 -17.29 -27.66 -0.30
C PRO A 513 -16.38 -27.37 -1.49
N GLU A 514 -16.93 -27.12 -2.68
CA GLU A 514 -16.14 -26.87 -3.90
C GLU A 514 -16.29 -25.45 -4.43
N ARG A 515 -17.09 -24.60 -3.76
CA ARG A 515 -17.31 -23.24 -4.24
C ARG A 515 -16.07 -22.37 -4.04
N THR A 516 -15.43 -21.98 -5.14
CA THR A 516 -14.21 -21.15 -5.14
C THR A 516 -14.34 -19.86 -4.31
N PRO A 517 -15.42 -19.05 -4.43
CA PRO A 517 -15.61 -17.87 -3.58
C PRO A 517 -15.56 -18.12 -2.07
N VAL A 518 -16.08 -19.27 -1.60
CA VAL A 518 -16.07 -19.63 -0.17
C VAL A 518 -14.65 -19.97 0.28
N LEU A 519 -13.92 -20.73 -0.55
CA LEU A 519 -12.52 -21.07 -0.28
C LEU A 519 -11.62 -19.83 -0.27
N VAL A 520 -11.74 -18.98 -1.28
CA VAL A 520 -10.99 -17.73 -1.41
C VAL A 520 -11.27 -16.82 -0.21
N GLY A 521 -12.54 -16.71 0.21
CA GLY A 521 -12.92 -15.97 1.41
C GLY A 521 -12.26 -16.51 2.67
N LEU A 522 -12.28 -17.84 2.87
CA LEU A 522 -11.66 -18.49 4.03
C LEU A 522 -10.13 -18.33 4.03
N VAL A 523 -9.48 -18.53 2.89
CA VAL A 523 -8.02 -18.36 2.72
C VAL A 523 -7.61 -16.91 3.00
N GLY A 524 -8.36 -15.94 2.48
CA GLY A 524 -8.13 -14.52 2.75
C GLY A 524 -8.24 -14.20 4.24
N LEU A 525 -9.24 -14.76 4.92
CA LEU A 525 -9.42 -14.60 6.36
C LEU A 525 -8.29 -15.24 7.18
N LEU A 526 -7.90 -16.47 6.85
CA LEU A 526 -6.81 -17.17 7.53
C LEU A 526 -5.49 -16.40 7.41
N ARG A 527 -5.23 -15.77 6.26
CA ARG A 527 -4.07 -14.86 6.10
C ARG A 527 -4.15 -13.64 7.00
N ILE A 528 -5.33 -13.02 7.18
CA ILE A 528 -5.51 -11.89 8.11
C ILE A 528 -5.25 -12.33 9.56
N MET A 529 -5.58 -13.58 9.89
CA MET A 529 -5.38 -14.15 11.22
C MET A 529 -3.97 -14.70 11.48
N GLY A 530 -3.02 -14.55 10.55
CA GLY A 530 -1.66 -15.09 10.69
C GLY A 530 -1.56 -16.62 10.60
N ARG A 531 -2.53 -17.27 9.94
CA ARG A 531 -2.60 -18.73 9.73
C ARG A 531 -2.31 -19.07 8.26
N GLU A 532 -1.24 -18.51 7.70
CA GLU A 532 -0.90 -18.62 6.28
C GLU A 532 -0.53 -20.05 5.85
N THR A 533 -0.01 -20.87 6.76
CA THR A 533 0.34 -22.27 6.49
C THR A 533 -0.89 -23.14 6.26
N GLU A 534 -1.96 -22.94 7.05
CA GLU A 534 -3.26 -23.59 6.85
C GLU A 534 -3.92 -23.09 5.56
N ALA A 535 -3.86 -21.78 5.31
CA ALA A 535 -4.35 -21.19 4.07
C ALA A 535 -3.67 -21.81 2.83
N LEU A 536 -2.35 -21.99 2.88
CA LEU A 536 -1.58 -22.63 1.80
C LEU A 536 -1.97 -24.10 1.60
N ALA A 537 -2.15 -24.86 2.69
CA ALA A 537 -2.57 -26.25 2.61
C ALA A 537 -3.97 -26.41 1.97
N LEU A 538 -4.91 -25.52 2.32
CA LEU A 538 -6.25 -25.49 1.72
C LEU A 538 -6.21 -25.17 0.23
N LEU A 539 -5.33 -24.24 -0.18
CA LEU A 539 -5.13 -23.89 -1.58
C LEU A 539 -4.49 -25.03 -2.37
N ASP A 540 -3.49 -25.70 -1.81
CA ASP A 540 -2.82 -26.84 -2.47
C ASP A 540 -3.81 -28.02 -2.67
N ASP A 541 -4.66 -28.33 -1.67
CA ASP A 541 -5.73 -29.32 -1.82
C ASP A 541 -6.72 -28.91 -2.92
N ALA A 542 -7.16 -27.66 -2.94
CA ALA A 542 -8.11 -27.18 -3.94
C ALA A 542 -7.54 -27.14 -5.35
N ILE A 543 -6.27 -26.74 -5.52
CA ILE A 543 -5.57 -26.76 -6.80
C ILE A 543 -5.35 -28.20 -7.29
N SER A 544 -5.13 -29.15 -6.38
CA SER A 544 -5.04 -30.57 -6.76
C SER A 544 -6.34 -31.10 -7.38
N LYS A 545 -7.50 -30.55 -6.96
CA LYS A 545 -8.83 -30.91 -7.47
C LYS A 545 -9.21 -30.11 -8.71
N ASN A 546 -8.89 -28.80 -8.73
CA ASN A 546 -9.21 -27.89 -9.83
C ASN A 546 -8.00 -27.00 -10.19
N GLY A 547 -7.03 -27.60 -10.88
CA GLY A 547 -5.77 -26.92 -11.22
C GLY A 547 -5.86 -25.83 -12.28
N ARG A 548 -7.03 -25.59 -12.90
CA ARG A 548 -7.25 -24.55 -13.92
C ARG A 548 -8.06 -23.35 -13.41
N ASP A 549 -8.30 -23.26 -12.10
CA ASP A 549 -8.98 -22.11 -11.51
C ASP A 549 -8.01 -20.93 -11.30
N PHE A 550 -8.32 -19.82 -11.97
CA PHE A 550 -7.55 -18.57 -11.89
C PHE A 550 -7.42 -18.05 -10.45
N SER A 551 -8.52 -18.04 -9.69
CA SER A 551 -8.58 -17.42 -8.35
C SER A 551 -7.74 -18.19 -7.34
N LEU A 552 -7.65 -19.52 -7.48
CA LEU A 552 -6.84 -20.36 -6.59
C LEU A 552 -5.35 -20.09 -6.75
N HIS A 553 -4.86 -20.00 -8.00
CA HIS A 553 -3.46 -19.66 -8.27
C HIS A 553 -3.10 -18.23 -7.85
N MET A 554 -4.04 -17.29 -8.00
CA MET A 554 -3.89 -15.93 -7.49
C MET A 554 -3.74 -15.90 -5.95
N GLU A 555 -4.65 -16.56 -5.22
CA GLU A 555 -4.60 -16.59 -3.75
C GLU A 555 -3.38 -17.35 -3.23
N ARG A 556 -2.95 -18.41 -3.92
CA ARG A 556 -1.71 -19.13 -3.60
C ARG A 556 -0.49 -18.23 -3.75
N GLY A 557 -0.41 -17.48 -4.86
CA GLY A 557 0.66 -16.50 -5.05
C GLY A 557 0.68 -15.43 -3.95
N LEU A 558 -0.49 -14.92 -3.57
CA LEU A 558 -0.61 -13.94 -2.48
C LEU A 558 -0.20 -14.51 -1.12
N THR A 559 -0.58 -15.75 -0.81
CA THR A 559 -0.23 -16.46 0.43
C THR A 559 1.27 -16.71 0.50
N LEU A 560 1.88 -17.23 -0.57
CA LEU A 560 3.31 -17.49 -0.66
C LEU A 560 4.14 -16.21 -0.54
N ARG A 561 3.63 -15.08 -1.04
CA ARG A 561 4.29 -13.77 -0.89
C ARG A 561 4.34 -13.31 0.58
N VAL A 562 3.27 -13.55 1.36
CA VAL A 562 3.25 -13.23 2.80
C VAL A 562 4.22 -14.12 3.57
N LEU A 563 4.34 -15.40 3.17
CA LEU A 563 5.33 -16.34 3.68
C LEU A 563 6.78 -16.07 3.19
N GLU A 564 7.03 -14.96 2.48
CA GLU A 564 8.32 -14.60 1.88
C GLU A 564 8.89 -15.62 0.87
N ARG A 565 8.05 -16.54 0.37
CA ARG A 565 8.41 -17.54 -0.65
C ARG A 565 8.21 -16.96 -2.05
N HIS A 566 9.01 -15.96 -2.39
CA HIS A 566 8.84 -15.15 -3.61
C HIS A 566 8.91 -15.94 -4.93
N GLU A 567 9.72 -17.01 -5.00
CA GLU A 567 9.83 -17.85 -6.20
C GLU A 567 8.54 -18.65 -6.46
N GLY A 568 7.99 -19.31 -5.43
CA GLY A 568 6.71 -20.02 -5.56
C GLY A 568 5.53 -19.08 -5.82
N ALA A 569 5.61 -17.84 -5.32
CA ALA A 569 4.63 -16.80 -5.61
C ALA A 569 4.67 -16.40 -7.10
N GLU A 570 5.86 -16.21 -7.66
CA GLU A 570 6.08 -15.91 -9.08
C GLU A 570 5.50 -17.01 -9.99
N GLU A 571 5.78 -18.28 -9.67
CA GLU A 571 5.24 -19.42 -10.41
C GLU A 571 3.70 -19.46 -10.37
N SER A 572 3.11 -19.22 -9.20
CA SER A 572 1.65 -19.24 -9.02
C SER A 572 0.98 -18.11 -9.83
N PHE A 573 1.57 -16.91 -9.83
CA PHE A 573 1.08 -15.81 -10.67
C PHE A 573 1.31 -16.07 -12.16
N ALA A 574 2.40 -16.74 -12.55
CA ALA A 574 2.62 -17.14 -13.93
C ALA A 574 1.56 -18.15 -14.41
N GLN A 575 1.17 -19.12 -13.57
CA GLN A 575 0.08 -20.06 -13.86
C GLN A 575 -1.26 -19.35 -13.99
N ALA A 576 -1.59 -18.41 -13.10
CA ALA A 576 -2.79 -17.60 -13.21
C ALA A 576 -2.82 -16.78 -14.52
N GLY A 577 -1.68 -16.23 -14.95
CA GLY A 577 -1.53 -15.52 -16.23
C GLY A 577 -1.68 -16.42 -17.46
N GLN A 578 -1.28 -17.69 -17.37
CA GLN A 578 -1.54 -18.67 -18.44
C GLN A 578 -3.02 -19.02 -18.56
N ILE A 579 -3.73 -19.09 -17.44
CA ILE A 579 -5.17 -19.39 -17.40
C ILE A 579 -6.00 -18.22 -17.92
N GLN A 580 -5.61 -16.98 -17.62
CA GLN A 580 -6.28 -15.77 -18.09
C GLN A 580 -5.28 -14.73 -18.60
N PRO A 581 -4.85 -14.84 -19.88
CA PRO A 581 -3.85 -13.95 -20.48
C PRO A 581 -4.30 -12.48 -20.57
N ASP A 582 -5.61 -12.25 -20.70
CA ASP A 582 -6.20 -10.91 -20.86
C ASP A 582 -6.34 -10.15 -19.52
N SER A 583 -5.92 -10.76 -18.41
CA SER A 583 -5.99 -10.16 -17.08
C SER A 583 -4.65 -9.47 -16.75
N PRO A 584 -4.63 -8.18 -16.41
CA PRO A 584 -3.38 -7.49 -16.03
C PRO A 584 -2.87 -7.92 -14.64
N TYR A 585 -3.75 -8.42 -13.77
CA TYR A 585 -3.44 -8.69 -12.36
C TYR A 585 -2.33 -9.71 -12.14
N PRO A 586 -2.35 -10.91 -12.74
CA PRO A 586 -1.28 -11.89 -12.51
C PRO A 586 0.09 -11.34 -12.90
N ALA A 587 0.18 -10.58 -13.99
CA ALA A 587 1.43 -9.97 -14.43
C ALA A 587 1.92 -8.88 -13.44
N ILE A 588 1.02 -8.06 -12.90
CA ILE A 588 1.37 -7.07 -11.85
C ILE A 588 1.91 -7.76 -10.60
N PHE A 589 1.19 -8.76 -10.09
CA PHE A 589 1.59 -9.45 -8.87
C PHE A 589 2.85 -10.31 -9.07
N ARG A 590 3.02 -10.90 -10.26
CA ARG A 590 4.27 -11.56 -10.69
C ARG A 590 5.43 -10.57 -10.71
N GLY A 591 5.24 -9.40 -11.33
CA GLY A 591 6.21 -8.32 -11.33
C GLY A 591 6.63 -7.93 -9.90
N ARG A 592 5.65 -7.74 -9.00
CA ARG A 592 5.92 -7.45 -7.59
C ARG A 592 6.67 -8.56 -6.87
N ALA A 593 6.33 -9.84 -7.12
CA ALA A 593 7.07 -10.98 -6.58
C ALA A 593 8.52 -10.99 -7.07
N LEU A 594 8.76 -10.68 -8.35
CA LEU A 594 10.10 -10.55 -8.93
C LEU A 594 10.88 -9.38 -8.30
N VAL A 595 10.24 -8.24 -8.02
CA VAL A 595 10.86 -7.12 -7.28
C VAL A 595 11.29 -7.55 -5.88
N MET A 596 10.43 -8.27 -5.15
CA MET A 596 10.77 -8.76 -3.81
C MET A 596 11.89 -9.81 -3.85
N ALA A 597 11.98 -10.59 -4.92
CA ALA A 597 13.09 -11.51 -5.18
C ALA A 597 14.37 -10.82 -5.72
N GLY A 598 14.40 -9.49 -5.85
CA GLY A 598 15.55 -8.73 -6.37
C GLY A 598 15.81 -8.88 -7.88
N ARG A 599 14.87 -9.48 -8.64
CA ARG A 599 15.00 -9.73 -10.08
C ARG A 599 14.45 -8.57 -10.90
N TYR A 600 15.04 -7.38 -10.75
CA TYR A 600 14.51 -6.12 -11.30
C TYR A 600 14.37 -6.10 -12.83
N HIS A 601 15.32 -6.66 -13.59
CA HIS A 601 15.22 -6.72 -15.06
C HIS A 601 14.05 -7.59 -15.55
N GLN A 602 13.77 -8.71 -14.87
CA GLN A 602 12.63 -9.57 -15.21
C GLN A 602 11.31 -8.90 -14.80
N ALA A 603 11.29 -8.24 -13.63
CA ALA A 603 10.16 -7.47 -13.17
C ALA A 603 9.80 -6.35 -14.15
N LEU A 604 10.79 -5.59 -14.65
CA LEU A 604 10.58 -4.54 -15.64
C LEU A 604 9.89 -5.08 -16.89
N LYS A 605 10.42 -6.17 -17.47
CA LYS A 605 9.86 -6.78 -18.68
C LYS A 605 8.41 -7.22 -18.51
N VAL A 606 8.07 -7.80 -17.35
CA VAL A 606 6.70 -8.26 -17.07
C VAL A 606 5.77 -7.06 -16.82
N LEU A 607 6.19 -6.05 -16.06
CA LEU A 607 5.36 -4.89 -15.75
C LEU A 607 5.14 -3.98 -16.97
N GLU A 608 6.13 -3.83 -17.85
CA GLU A 608 6.00 -3.06 -19.10
C GLU A 608 5.01 -3.67 -20.08
N GLN A 609 4.86 -5.00 -20.09
CA GLN A 609 3.81 -5.67 -20.87
C GLN A 609 2.39 -5.32 -20.40
N VAL A 610 2.24 -4.87 -19.14
CA VAL A 610 0.95 -4.48 -18.56
C VAL A 610 0.63 -3.01 -18.79
N VAL A 611 1.63 -2.15 -19.03
CA VAL A 611 1.43 -0.70 -19.25
C VAL A 611 0.36 -0.40 -20.32
N PRO A 612 0.31 -1.09 -21.48
CA PRO A 612 -0.76 -0.86 -22.47
C PRO A 612 -2.17 -1.15 -21.94
N MET A 613 -2.30 -2.04 -20.95
CA MET A 613 -3.57 -2.41 -20.32
C MET A 613 -3.96 -1.48 -19.17
N SER A 614 -3.09 -0.54 -18.76
CA SER A 614 -3.35 0.33 -17.60
C SER A 614 -4.52 1.29 -17.80
N ILE A 615 -4.96 1.51 -19.04
CA ILE A 615 -6.15 2.32 -19.38
C ILE A 615 -7.46 1.64 -18.96
N LEU A 616 -7.45 0.32 -18.76
CA LEU A 616 -8.61 -0.48 -18.37
C LEU A 616 -8.66 -0.74 -16.86
N MET A 617 -7.69 -0.22 -16.10
CA MET A 617 -7.54 -0.45 -14.67
C MET A 617 -8.22 0.67 -13.87
N VAL A 618 -8.67 0.34 -12.66
CA VAL A 618 -9.15 1.36 -11.71
C VAL A 618 -7.95 2.20 -11.23
N ASP A 619 -8.18 3.46 -10.90
CA ASP A 619 -7.14 4.43 -10.50
C ASP A 619 -6.20 3.90 -9.41
N ASP A 620 -6.72 3.22 -8.37
CA ASP A 620 -5.92 2.58 -7.32
C ASP A 620 -4.92 1.55 -7.86
N GLU A 621 -5.36 0.73 -8.81
CA GLU A 621 -4.58 -0.36 -9.38
C GLU A 621 -3.56 0.17 -10.36
N LYS A 622 -3.95 1.18 -11.16
CA LYS A 622 -3.06 1.93 -12.04
C LYS A 622 -1.96 2.58 -11.21
N ALA A 623 -2.30 3.25 -10.11
CA ALA A 623 -1.33 3.83 -9.19
C ALA A 623 -0.37 2.78 -8.63
N ALA A 624 -0.89 1.61 -8.22
CA ALA A 624 -0.06 0.51 -7.71
C ALA A 624 0.91 -0.06 -8.75
N LEU A 625 0.50 -0.20 -10.02
CA LEU A 625 1.37 -0.62 -11.13
C LEU A 625 2.52 0.38 -11.34
N PHE A 626 2.19 1.66 -11.44
CA PHE A 626 3.20 2.71 -11.70
C PHE A 626 4.14 2.92 -10.50
N LEU A 627 3.68 2.67 -9.28
CA LEU A 627 4.54 2.59 -8.08
C LEU A 627 5.59 1.47 -8.19
N ASP A 628 5.16 0.28 -8.60
CA ASP A 628 6.07 -0.86 -8.76
C ASP A 628 7.07 -0.60 -9.92
N LEU A 629 6.62 0.02 -11.02
CA LEU A 629 7.49 0.45 -12.12
C LEU A 629 8.48 1.53 -11.70
N ALA A 630 8.04 2.55 -10.96
CA ALA A 630 8.91 3.61 -10.45
C ALA A 630 10.02 3.00 -9.56
N ARG A 631 9.65 2.08 -8.67
CA ARG A 631 10.61 1.35 -7.84
C ARG A 631 11.63 0.56 -8.67
N VAL A 632 11.17 -0.24 -9.64
CA VAL A 632 12.06 -1.02 -10.50
C VAL A 632 13.03 -0.13 -11.27
N LYS A 633 12.55 0.98 -11.82
CA LYS A 633 13.36 1.92 -12.59
C LYS A 633 14.37 2.68 -11.74
N LEU A 634 14.04 2.98 -10.47
CA LEU A 634 15.00 3.55 -9.50
C LEU A 634 16.15 2.58 -9.24
N GLU A 635 15.83 1.32 -8.95
CA GLU A 635 16.83 0.27 -8.64
C GLU A 635 17.72 -0.05 -9.85
N LEU A 636 17.20 0.13 -11.07
CA LEU A 636 17.96 0.00 -12.32
C LEU A 636 18.73 1.28 -12.73
N GLY A 637 18.67 2.35 -11.92
CA GLY A 637 19.34 3.63 -12.20
C GLY A 637 18.70 4.46 -13.33
N GLN A 638 17.51 4.10 -13.80
CA GLN A 638 16.75 4.79 -14.85
C GLN A 638 15.97 5.99 -14.26
N LEU A 639 16.70 6.95 -13.68
CA LEU A 639 16.13 7.98 -12.79
C LEU A 639 15.05 8.87 -13.44
N LYS A 640 15.21 9.25 -14.71
CA LYS A 640 14.22 10.07 -15.42
C LYS A 640 12.91 9.31 -15.66
N GLU A 641 13.02 8.04 -16.03
CA GLU A 641 11.88 7.19 -16.33
C GLU A 641 11.18 6.74 -15.04
N ALA A 642 11.94 6.59 -13.94
CA ALA A 642 11.41 6.40 -12.60
C ALA A 642 10.56 7.60 -12.15
N LEU A 643 11.04 8.82 -12.37
CA LEU A 643 10.27 10.03 -12.05
C LEU A 643 8.97 10.09 -12.88
N ASN A 644 9.03 9.77 -14.17
CA ASN A 644 7.83 9.70 -15.02
C ASN A 644 6.82 8.68 -14.49
N ALA A 645 7.26 7.47 -14.14
CA ALA A 645 6.40 6.46 -13.54
C ALA A 645 5.83 6.92 -12.18
N ALA A 646 6.62 7.64 -11.37
CA ALA A 646 6.13 8.19 -10.10
C ALA A 646 5.08 9.30 -10.31
N ASN A 647 5.19 10.09 -11.39
CA ASN A 647 4.19 11.09 -11.76
C ASN A 647 2.87 10.44 -12.22
N GLU A 648 2.94 9.41 -13.05
CA GLU A 648 1.77 8.61 -13.45
C GLU A 648 1.09 7.95 -12.25
N ALA A 649 1.89 7.43 -11.30
CA ALA A 649 1.37 6.88 -10.06
C ALA A 649 0.66 7.95 -9.21
N LYS A 650 1.16 9.18 -9.20
CA LYS A 650 0.53 10.29 -8.48
C LYS A 650 -0.77 10.70 -9.13
N GLU A 651 -0.79 10.87 -10.44
CA GLU A 651 -2.00 11.28 -11.17
C GLU A 651 -3.14 10.27 -10.95
N ALA A 652 -2.84 8.97 -11.06
CA ALA A 652 -3.78 7.91 -10.73
C ALA A 652 -4.17 7.92 -9.24
N ALA A 653 -3.22 8.11 -8.32
CA ALA A 653 -3.53 8.16 -6.90
C ALA A 653 -4.36 9.40 -6.50
N ASP A 654 -4.17 10.54 -7.15
CA ASP A 654 -4.90 11.79 -6.89
C ASP A 654 -6.37 11.67 -7.32
N ALA A 655 -6.65 10.91 -8.39
CA ALA A 655 -7.99 10.54 -8.83
C ALA A 655 -8.69 9.52 -7.91
N SER A 656 -7.93 8.82 -7.08
CA SER A 656 -8.41 7.87 -6.07
C SER A 656 -8.73 8.56 -4.73
N ASP A 657 -9.60 7.99 -3.89
CA ASP A 657 -9.79 8.43 -2.49
C ASP A 657 -8.78 7.78 -1.52
N ASN A 658 -7.90 6.91 -2.02
CA ASN A 658 -6.97 6.11 -1.22
C ASN A 658 -5.76 6.93 -0.74
N ARG A 659 -5.83 7.41 0.50
CA ARG A 659 -4.77 8.21 1.14
C ARG A 659 -3.41 7.49 1.18
N SER A 660 -3.41 6.16 1.37
CA SER A 660 -2.18 5.36 1.38
C SER A 660 -1.47 5.39 0.02
N LEU A 661 -2.24 5.28 -1.07
CA LEU A 661 -1.66 5.35 -2.42
C LEU A 661 -1.16 6.75 -2.75
N LYS A 662 -1.88 7.82 -2.36
CA LYS A 662 -1.42 9.22 -2.49
C LYS A 662 -0.10 9.46 -1.76
N ALA A 663 0.04 8.89 -0.57
CA ALA A 663 1.27 8.97 0.20
C ALA A 663 2.42 8.24 -0.49
N ARG A 664 2.18 7.00 -0.93
CA ARG A 664 3.17 6.16 -1.57
C ARG A 664 3.64 6.72 -2.92
N SER A 665 2.73 7.31 -3.72
CA SER A 665 3.08 7.92 -5.01
C SER A 665 3.97 9.14 -4.84
N LYS A 666 3.63 10.02 -3.90
CA LYS A 666 4.49 11.16 -3.53
C LYS A 666 5.84 10.72 -2.97
N LEU A 667 5.89 9.63 -2.18
CA LEU A 667 7.18 9.06 -1.73
C LEU A 667 8.03 8.54 -2.89
N ALA A 668 7.42 7.90 -3.88
CA ALA A 668 8.13 7.50 -5.09
C ALA A 668 8.71 8.71 -5.85
N GLN A 669 7.98 9.83 -5.91
CA GLN A 669 8.47 11.08 -6.49
C GLN A 669 9.64 11.67 -5.68
N ILE A 670 9.52 11.70 -4.35
CA ILE A 670 10.59 12.18 -3.45
C ILE A 670 11.86 11.36 -3.69
N ASN A 671 11.76 10.03 -3.68
CA ASN A 671 12.90 9.14 -3.92
C ASN A 671 13.55 9.40 -5.29
N ALA A 672 12.75 9.65 -6.32
CA ALA A 672 13.25 9.99 -7.65
C ALA A 672 13.92 11.37 -7.70
N PHE A 673 13.33 12.40 -7.07
CA PHE A 673 13.92 13.74 -7.00
C PHE A 673 15.22 13.77 -6.20
N VAL A 674 15.28 13.04 -5.09
CA VAL A 674 16.47 12.86 -4.26
C VAL A 674 17.61 12.24 -5.07
N GLN A 675 17.35 11.14 -5.77
CA GLN A 675 18.35 10.49 -6.63
C GLN A 675 18.77 11.37 -7.84
N LEU A 676 17.88 12.26 -8.30
CA LEU A 676 18.17 13.25 -9.35
C LEU A 676 18.87 14.52 -8.83
N ASN A 677 19.19 14.60 -7.53
CA ASN A 677 19.76 15.77 -6.87
C ASN A 677 18.88 17.05 -7.00
N LYS A 678 17.55 16.88 -7.00
CA LYS A 678 16.53 17.92 -7.07
C LYS A 678 15.88 18.12 -5.70
N LEU A 679 16.65 18.71 -4.79
CA LEU A 679 16.33 18.74 -3.37
C LEU A 679 15.16 19.66 -3.02
N ASP A 680 15.00 20.78 -3.73
CA ASP A 680 13.93 21.73 -3.49
C ASP A 680 12.55 21.13 -3.82
N GLU A 681 12.45 20.42 -4.95
CA GLU A 681 11.23 19.72 -5.37
C GLU A 681 10.88 18.52 -4.47
N ALA A 682 11.91 17.85 -3.92
CA ALA A 682 11.72 16.78 -2.93
C ALA A 682 11.12 17.33 -1.62
N ILE A 683 11.63 18.47 -1.14
CA ILE A 683 11.15 19.15 0.07
C ILE A 683 9.70 19.64 -0.10
N GLU A 684 9.36 20.20 -1.26
CA GLU A 684 8.00 20.63 -1.57
C GLU A 684 7.01 19.45 -1.58
N CYS A 685 7.41 18.30 -2.15
CA CYS A 685 6.59 17.09 -2.12
C CYS A 685 6.40 16.55 -0.69
N LEU A 686 7.43 16.60 0.16
CA LEU A 686 7.38 16.16 1.56
C LEU A 686 6.36 16.96 2.40
N GLN A 687 6.25 18.26 2.16
CA GLN A 687 5.27 19.14 2.83
C GLN A 687 3.81 18.73 2.55
N LEU A 688 3.55 18.11 1.39
CA LEU A 688 2.22 17.69 0.95
C LEU A 688 1.82 16.26 1.35
N VAL A 689 2.75 15.46 1.90
CA VAL A 689 2.52 14.06 2.34
C VAL A 689 2.15 13.98 3.82
N CYS A 690 2.85 14.77 4.65
CA CYS A 690 2.72 14.75 6.12
C CYS A 690 1.28 14.82 6.67
N PRO A 691 0.30 15.50 6.03
CA PRO A 691 -1.07 15.53 6.55
C PRO A 691 -1.91 14.26 6.33
N THR A 692 -1.44 13.26 5.57
CA THR A 692 -2.28 12.19 5.00
C THR A 692 -2.01 10.77 5.50
N VAL A 693 -0.99 10.54 6.34
CA VAL A 693 -0.48 9.20 6.63
C VAL A 693 -0.37 8.95 8.14
N ASP A 694 -1.42 8.40 8.74
CA ASP A 694 -1.43 7.95 10.15
C ASP A 694 -0.82 6.54 10.33
N GLU A 695 -0.57 5.80 9.25
CA GLU A 695 0.09 4.48 9.26
C GLU A 695 1.36 4.48 8.39
N TRP A 696 2.55 4.38 8.99
CA TRP A 696 3.80 4.33 8.24
C TRP A 696 4.59 3.03 8.41
N ILE A 697 4.98 2.48 7.25
CA ILE A 697 5.95 1.40 7.02
C ILE A 697 7.36 2.00 6.98
N SER A 698 8.27 1.41 7.77
CA SER A 698 9.74 1.60 7.91
C SER A 698 10.34 3.01 7.64
N PRO A 699 10.31 3.91 8.65
CA PRO A 699 11.04 5.19 8.69
C PRO A 699 12.56 5.10 8.43
N GLU A 700 13.17 3.94 8.70
CA GLU A 700 14.61 3.69 8.51
C GLU A 700 15.05 3.83 7.05
N LYS A 701 14.21 3.43 6.08
CA LYS A 701 14.53 3.53 4.65
C LYS A 701 14.47 4.97 4.13
N ALA A 702 13.57 5.79 4.66
CA ALA A 702 13.46 7.20 4.31
C ALA A 702 14.63 8.02 4.87
N LEU A 703 15.10 7.69 6.08
CA LEU A 703 16.27 8.33 6.69
C LEU A 703 17.58 7.93 5.99
N HIS A 704 17.69 6.67 5.53
CA HIS A 704 18.84 6.20 4.75
C HIS A 704 18.94 6.91 3.39
N ALA A 705 17.82 7.01 2.65
CA ALA A 705 17.78 7.71 1.37
C ALA A 705 18.06 9.24 1.48
N ALA A 706 17.69 9.87 2.60
CA ALA A 706 18.00 11.26 2.88
C ALA A 706 19.48 11.49 3.27
N ASN A 707 20.10 10.50 3.92
CA ASN A 707 21.53 10.53 4.26
C ASN A 707 22.43 10.29 3.04
N ASP A 708 22.06 9.39 2.13
CA ASP A 708 22.87 9.03 0.94
C ASP A 708 22.91 10.14 -0.14
N SER A 709 22.05 11.14 -0.04
CA SER A 709 21.82 12.15 -1.10
C SER A 709 22.35 13.56 -0.78
N GLY A 710 22.94 13.76 0.40
CA GLY A 710 23.57 15.05 0.75
C GLY A 710 22.59 16.24 0.86
N ALA A 711 21.30 15.99 1.07
CA ALA A 711 20.28 17.03 1.24
C ALA A 711 20.48 17.86 2.52
N SER A 712 20.10 19.14 2.50
CA SER A 712 20.04 19.98 3.72
C SER A 712 18.91 19.50 4.62
N PHE A 713 19.26 18.61 5.55
CA PHE A 713 18.40 18.07 6.61
C PHE A 713 17.69 19.17 7.42
N ASP A 714 18.28 20.37 7.53
CA ASP A 714 17.68 21.54 8.20
C ASP A 714 16.39 22.01 7.50
N ALA A 715 16.31 21.90 6.17
CA ALA A 715 15.10 22.27 5.43
C ALA A 715 13.94 21.30 5.70
N LEU A 716 14.24 20.01 5.84
CA LEU A 716 13.28 18.98 6.24
C LEU A 716 12.73 19.25 7.65
N MET A 717 13.61 19.55 8.61
CA MET A 717 13.21 19.82 9.99
C MET A 717 12.43 21.13 10.13
N ASN A 718 12.83 22.19 9.41
CA ASN A 718 12.11 23.46 9.40
C ASN A 718 10.70 23.33 8.80
N ALA A 719 10.54 22.50 7.75
CA ALA A 719 9.24 22.19 7.19
C ALA A 719 8.34 21.45 8.18
N MET A 720 8.89 20.50 8.93
CA MET A 720 8.17 19.76 9.97
C MET A 720 7.77 20.64 11.17
N ASP A 721 8.65 21.53 11.61
CA ASP A 721 8.36 22.48 12.70
C ASP A 721 7.28 23.51 12.29
N ALA A 722 7.30 23.99 11.05
CA ALA A 722 6.27 24.87 10.51
C ALA A 722 4.89 24.19 10.41
N LEU A 723 4.86 22.87 10.17
CA LEU A 723 3.64 22.06 10.15
C LEU A 723 3.07 21.84 11.55
N LEU A 724 3.91 21.47 12.54
CA LEU A 724 3.48 21.31 13.94
C LEU A 724 3.03 22.62 14.59
N ALA A 725 3.61 23.75 14.20
CA ALA A 725 3.16 25.07 14.63
C ALA A 725 1.74 25.41 14.15
N LYS A 726 1.32 24.87 12.99
CA LYS A 726 -0.03 25.06 12.44
C LYS A 726 -1.04 24.01 12.92
N ARG A 727 -0.58 22.80 13.26
CA ARG A 727 -1.40 21.68 13.73
C ARG A 727 -0.71 20.94 14.88
N PRO A 728 -0.91 21.40 16.12
CA PRO A 728 -0.22 20.84 17.28
C PRO A 728 -0.64 19.40 17.60
N ASP A 729 -1.85 19.00 17.25
CA ASP A 729 -2.56 17.79 17.68
C ASP A 729 -2.12 16.47 16.98
N GLN A 730 -1.15 16.52 16.07
CA GLN A 730 -0.73 15.34 15.30
C GLN A 730 0.36 14.51 15.99
N ALA A 731 -0.07 13.53 16.81
CA ALA A 731 0.82 12.60 17.51
C ALA A 731 1.74 11.78 16.56
N GLY A 732 1.25 11.41 15.36
CA GLY A 732 2.05 10.71 14.35
C GLY A 732 3.21 11.56 13.81
N LEU A 733 2.96 12.84 13.51
CA LEU A 733 3.97 13.79 13.06
C LEU A 733 5.02 14.07 14.14
N ARG A 734 4.60 14.18 15.40
CA ARG A 734 5.49 14.30 16.56
C ARG A 734 6.36 13.06 16.76
N ARG A 735 5.81 11.85 16.56
CA ARG A 735 6.57 10.58 16.61
C ARG A 735 7.61 10.49 15.50
N PHE A 736 7.26 10.85 14.26
CA PHE A 736 8.19 10.86 13.14
C PHE A 736 9.30 11.90 13.32
N GLN A 737 8.95 13.09 13.81
CA GLN A 737 9.91 14.13 14.19
C GLN A 737 10.87 13.66 15.30
N ALA A 738 10.32 13.02 16.33
CA ALA A 738 11.10 12.45 17.43
C ALA A 738 12.08 11.37 16.92
N MET A 739 11.65 10.47 16.05
CA MET A 739 12.51 9.42 15.48
C MET A 739 13.60 9.99 14.56
N ALA A 740 13.28 10.97 13.70
CA ALA A 740 14.28 11.63 12.85
C ALA A 740 15.35 12.33 13.71
N ARG A 741 14.94 13.03 14.77
CA ARG A 741 15.84 13.71 15.70
C ARG A 741 16.61 12.76 16.62
N LEU A 742 16.05 11.60 17.00
CA LEU A 742 16.73 10.54 17.75
C LEU A 742 17.72 9.75 16.88
N GLY A 743 17.43 9.55 15.60
CA GLY A 743 18.39 9.04 14.61
C GLY A 743 19.62 9.94 14.50
N MET A 744 19.43 11.27 14.49
CA MET A 744 20.54 12.22 14.57
C MET A 744 21.30 12.20 15.90
N PHE A 745 20.69 11.76 17.01
CA PHE A 745 21.40 11.59 18.27
C PHE A 745 22.43 10.45 18.17
N ARG A 746 22.10 9.40 17.41
CA ARG A 746 23.01 8.29 17.10
C ARG A 746 24.17 8.72 16.19
N ASP A 747 23.91 9.61 15.23
CA ASP A 747 24.91 10.19 14.32
C ASP A 747 25.57 11.49 14.85
N GLY A 748 25.33 11.88 16.10
CA GLY A 748 25.93 13.07 16.72
C GLY A 748 25.39 14.44 16.28
N ARG A 749 24.53 14.51 15.27
CA ARG A 749 24.01 15.76 14.64
C ARG A 749 22.81 16.39 15.37
N GLY A 750 22.20 15.73 16.37
CA GLY A 750 20.85 16.07 16.89
C GLY A 750 20.73 16.49 18.37
N LYS A 751 21.76 17.06 19.01
CA LYS A 751 21.74 17.27 20.48
C LYS A 751 20.97 18.50 20.99
N LYS A 752 20.62 19.46 20.14
CA LYS A 752 19.99 20.73 20.57
C LYS A 752 18.52 20.61 20.99
N MET A 753 17.86 19.49 20.72
CA MET A 753 16.39 19.38 20.80
C MET A 753 15.91 18.26 21.72
N VAL A 754 16.79 17.68 22.53
CA VAL A 754 16.56 16.45 23.30
C VAL A 754 15.52 16.60 24.40
N HIS A 755 15.57 17.69 25.20
CA HIS A 755 14.71 17.83 26.37
C HIS A 755 13.22 18.00 26.00
N GLY A 756 12.91 18.86 25.01
CA GLY A 756 11.53 19.04 24.52
C GLY A 756 10.95 17.81 23.80
N ILE A 757 11.80 17.01 23.16
CA ILE A 757 11.41 15.73 22.54
C ILE A 757 11.09 14.68 23.58
N ILE A 758 11.94 14.51 24.60
CA ILE A 758 11.71 13.57 25.71
C ILE A 758 10.40 13.90 26.41
N GLU A 759 10.18 15.17 26.77
CA GLU A 759 8.94 15.64 27.39
C GLU A 759 7.71 15.41 26.49
N GLY A 760 7.85 15.62 25.18
CA GLY A 760 6.78 15.34 24.21
C GLY A 760 6.45 13.86 24.08
N ILE A 761 7.47 12.99 24.02
CA ILE A 761 7.30 11.53 23.96
C ILE A 761 6.64 11.01 25.24
N LEU A 762 7.14 11.42 26.41
CA LEU A 762 6.63 10.95 27.70
C LEU A 762 5.21 11.47 28.01
N LYS A 763 4.84 12.67 27.52
CA LYS A 763 3.48 13.23 27.71
C LYS A 763 2.41 12.62 26.82
N GLU A 764 2.74 12.23 25.58
CA GLU A 764 1.71 11.97 24.54
C GLU A 764 1.64 10.55 23.98
N GLY A 765 2.53 9.60 24.32
CA GLY A 765 2.31 8.24 23.83
C GLY A 765 3.29 7.19 24.30
N ALA A 766 2.76 5.97 24.45
CA ALA A 766 3.41 4.68 24.71
C ALA A 766 4.84 4.57 24.16
N PRO A 767 5.88 5.01 24.91
CA PRO A 767 7.27 4.95 24.45
C PRO A 767 7.73 3.51 24.22
N GLU A 768 7.10 2.54 24.89
CA GLU A 768 7.29 1.10 24.71
C GLU A 768 6.95 0.60 23.30
N MET A 769 6.17 1.33 22.50
CA MET A 769 5.78 0.95 21.14
C MET A 769 6.76 1.45 20.05
N LEU A 770 7.81 2.19 20.43
CA LEU A 770 8.85 2.65 19.50
C LEU A 770 9.78 1.48 19.09
N PRO A 771 10.54 1.62 17.98
CA PRO A 771 11.56 0.63 17.61
C PRO A 771 12.61 0.43 18.71
N PRO A 772 13.17 -0.79 18.92
CA PRO A 772 14.08 -1.09 20.03
C PRO A 772 15.29 -0.15 20.11
N THR A 773 15.86 0.20 18.95
CA THR A 773 17.00 1.12 18.81
C THR A 773 16.66 2.53 19.29
N VAL A 774 15.42 2.98 19.09
CA VAL A 774 14.91 4.29 19.48
C VAL A 774 14.57 4.32 20.97
N VAL A 775 13.95 3.25 21.48
CA VAL A 775 13.73 3.07 22.93
C VAL A 775 15.07 3.10 23.66
N MET A 776 16.10 2.47 23.11
CA MET A 776 17.43 2.41 23.73
C MET A 776 18.06 3.80 23.78
N ALA A 777 17.97 4.57 22.69
CA ALA A 777 18.44 5.95 22.65
C ALA A 777 17.67 6.84 23.65
N LEU A 778 16.35 6.67 23.79
CA LEU A 778 15.54 7.37 24.78
C LEU A 778 15.94 7.04 26.22
N VAL A 779 16.14 5.75 26.52
CA VAL A 779 16.58 5.27 27.84
C VAL A 779 17.97 5.82 28.18
N GLN A 780 18.91 5.78 27.24
CA GLN A 780 20.24 6.37 27.41
C GLN A 780 20.16 7.88 27.66
N LEU A 781 19.30 8.59 26.94
CA LEU A 781 19.07 10.02 27.13
C LEU A 781 18.48 10.36 28.50
N LEU A 782 17.51 9.57 28.98
CA LEU A 782 16.95 9.72 30.32
C LEU A 782 18.01 9.47 31.40
N GLN A 783 18.85 8.44 31.22
CA GLN A 783 19.98 8.18 32.11
C GLN A 783 21.00 9.31 32.14
N VAL A 784 21.32 9.92 30.98
CA VAL A 784 22.22 11.09 30.90
C VAL A 784 21.64 12.31 31.64
N GLN A 785 20.31 12.44 31.68
CA GLN A 785 19.62 13.47 32.47
C GLN A 785 19.41 13.09 33.94
N ALA A 786 19.99 11.97 34.40
CA ALA A 786 19.78 11.41 35.75
C ALA A 786 18.31 11.10 36.11
N ARG A 787 17.43 10.91 35.10
CA ARG A 787 16.01 10.55 35.26
C ARG A 787 15.84 9.04 35.27
N PHE A 788 16.48 8.38 36.24
CA PHE A 788 16.59 6.92 36.28
C PHE A 788 15.26 6.20 36.51
N ASP A 789 14.34 6.76 37.29
CA ASP A 789 13.01 6.15 37.51
C ASP A 789 12.16 6.13 36.25
N GLU A 790 12.24 7.17 35.43
CA GLU A 790 11.53 7.26 34.16
C GLU A 790 12.14 6.32 33.12
N ALA A 791 13.48 6.23 33.09
CA ALA A 791 14.20 5.26 32.29
C ALA A 791 13.79 3.83 32.67
N LEU A 792 13.69 3.53 33.97
CA LEU A 792 13.27 2.22 34.46
C LEU A 792 11.83 1.90 34.03
N ASN A 793 10.91 2.85 34.15
CA ASN A 793 9.50 2.66 33.76
C ASN A 793 9.36 2.37 32.24
N VAL A 794 10.12 3.06 31.39
CA VAL A 794 10.14 2.79 29.93
C VAL A 794 10.64 1.37 29.66
N VAL A 795 11.72 0.95 30.31
CA VAL A 795 12.29 -0.40 30.15
C VAL A 795 11.33 -1.48 30.68
N GLU A 796 10.72 -1.29 31.84
CA GLU A 796 9.79 -2.27 32.42
C GLU A 796 8.50 -2.40 31.60
N ARG A 797 7.99 -1.30 31.02
CA ARG A 797 6.85 -1.36 30.08
C ARG A 797 7.23 -2.07 28.79
N ARG A 798 8.41 -1.82 28.23
CA ARG A 798 8.92 -2.51 27.05
C ARG A 798 9.05 -4.01 27.29
N MET A 799 9.58 -4.41 28.44
CA MET A 799 9.69 -5.82 28.82
C MET A 799 8.31 -6.47 29.03
N ALA A 800 7.31 -5.72 29.49
CA ALA A 800 5.94 -6.22 29.64
C ALA A 800 5.23 -6.42 28.29
N THR A 801 5.49 -5.56 27.29
CA THR A 801 4.90 -5.68 25.95
C THR A 801 5.69 -6.58 25.00
N HIS A 802 7.00 -6.73 25.22
CA HIS A 802 7.92 -7.53 24.41
C HIS A 802 8.86 -8.39 25.29
N PRO A 803 8.34 -9.47 25.92
CA PRO A 803 9.10 -10.29 26.88
C PRO A 803 10.26 -11.10 26.27
N ASP A 804 10.31 -11.24 24.94
CA ASP A 804 11.32 -12.05 24.25
C ASP A 804 12.62 -11.26 23.91
N GLU A 805 12.65 -9.94 24.15
CA GLU A 805 13.82 -9.09 23.86
C GLU A 805 14.85 -9.12 25.01
N ALA A 806 15.91 -9.92 24.86
CA ALA A 806 16.92 -10.18 25.89
C ALA A 806 17.70 -8.92 26.37
N ASP A 807 17.89 -7.93 25.49
CA ASP A 807 18.75 -6.76 25.74
C ASP A 807 18.25 -5.86 26.90
N TRP A 808 16.93 -5.86 27.15
CA TRP A 808 16.33 -5.00 28.18
C TRP A 808 16.55 -5.51 29.60
N HIS A 809 16.79 -6.80 29.77
CA HIS A 809 17.11 -7.36 31.08
C HIS A 809 18.40 -6.77 31.63
N GLN A 810 19.44 -6.67 30.81
CA GLN A 810 20.73 -6.09 31.20
C GLN A 810 20.61 -4.59 31.50
N GLU A 811 19.90 -3.83 30.66
CA GLU A 811 19.68 -2.41 30.90
C GLU A 811 18.85 -2.14 32.16
N ARG A 812 17.85 -2.97 32.44
CA ARG A 812 17.09 -2.91 33.68
C ARG A 812 17.99 -3.10 34.90
N GLN A 813 18.89 -4.09 34.90
CA GLN A 813 19.82 -4.30 36.02
C GLN A 813 20.76 -3.11 36.23
N ARG A 814 21.26 -2.50 35.15
CA ARG A 814 22.12 -1.32 35.21
C ARG A 814 21.39 -0.12 35.82
N ILE A 815 20.14 0.13 35.42
CA ILE A 815 19.33 1.23 35.95
C ILE A 815 19.01 0.99 37.44
N LEU A 816 18.62 -0.23 37.82
CA LEU A 816 18.38 -0.60 39.22
C LEU A 816 19.62 -0.44 40.10
N ALA A 817 20.80 -0.79 39.58
CA ALA A 817 22.06 -0.58 40.28
C ALA A 817 22.35 0.90 40.53
N LYS A 818 22.13 1.77 39.52
CA LYS A 818 22.29 3.23 39.64
C LYS A 818 21.26 3.87 40.58
N LEU A 819 20.07 3.29 40.70
CA LEU A 819 19.04 3.68 41.67
C LEU A 819 19.33 3.19 43.11
N GLY A 820 20.43 2.47 43.34
CA GLY A 820 20.76 1.88 44.65
C GLY A 820 19.92 0.64 45.02
N ARG A 821 19.09 0.12 44.11
CA ARG A 821 18.24 -1.07 44.30
C ARG A 821 18.99 -2.37 44.00
N GLN A 822 20.12 -2.54 44.67
CA GLN A 822 21.12 -3.53 44.29
C GLN A 822 20.69 -4.99 44.50
N ALA A 823 19.95 -5.29 45.57
CA ALA A 823 19.44 -6.64 45.82
C ALA A 823 18.48 -7.11 44.73
N GLU A 824 17.75 -6.19 44.11
CA GLU A 824 16.88 -6.48 42.96
C GLU A 824 17.70 -6.61 41.68
N ALA A 825 18.74 -5.78 41.53
CA ALA A 825 19.66 -5.83 40.40
C ALA A 825 20.39 -7.20 40.30
N LEU A 826 20.85 -7.71 41.44
CA LEU A 826 21.59 -8.98 41.50
C LEU A 826 20.70 -10.23 41.31
N LYS A 827 19.40 -10.14 41.62
CA LYS A 827 18.47 -11.28 41.53
C LYS A 827 18.25 -11.79 40.10
N GLY A 828 18.38 -10.92 39.10
CA GLY A 828 18.21 -11.31 37.70
C GLY A 828 19.50 -11.26 36.90
N CYS A 829 20.67 -11.36 37.55
CA CYS A 829 21.94 -11.59 36.87
C CYS A 829 22.15 -13.11 36.71
N ASN A 830 22.46 -13.57 35.50
CA ASN A 830 22.59 -15.00 35.21
C ASN A 830 24.03 -15.49 35.23
N ASP A 831 25.01 -14.60 35.08
CA ASP A 831 26.43 -14.94 35.05
C ASP A 831 27.29 -13.99 35.89
N ILE A 832 28.59 -14.26 35.93
CA ILE A 832 29.56 -13.46 36.70
C ILE A 832 29.82 -12.08 36.07
N TYR A 833 29.62 -11.94 34.76
CA TYR A 833 29.88 -10.70 34.02
C TYR A 833 28.76 -9.67 34.24
N ASP A 834 27.50 -10.12 34.24
CA ASP A 834 26.32 -9.32 34.61
C ASP A 834 26.45 -8.78 36.03
N ARG A 835 26.88 -9.66 36.96
CA ARG A 835 27.14 -9.27 38.36
C ARG A 835 28.26 -8.26 38.46
N ALA A 836 29.36 -8.45 37.73
CA ALA A 836 30.48 -7.51 37.70
C ALA A 836 30.04 -6.11 37.22
N ASN A 837 29.19 -6.05 36.18
CA ASN A 837 28.61 -4.81 35.68
C ASN A 837 27.72 -4.11 36.71
N VAL A 838 26.92 -4.87 37.48
CA VAL A 838 26.09 -4.33 38.57
C VAL A 838 26.95 -3.76 39.70
N PHE A 839 28.02 -4.44 40.12
CA PHE A 839 28.92 -3.92 41.15
C PHE A 839 29.70 -2.68 40.67
N LEU A 840 30.13 -2.64 39.41
CA LEU A 840 30.74 -1.46 38.78
C LEU A 840 29.77 -0.27 38.79
N ALA A 841 28.53 -0.47 38.34
CA ALA A 841 27.50 0.57 38.30
C ALA A 841 27.10 1.06 39.70
N ALA A 842 27.14 0.19 40.71
CA ALA A 842 26.87 0.52 42.11
C ALA A 842 28.08 1.13 42.86
N GLY A 843 29.26 1.25 42.21
CA GLY A 843 30.47 1.80 42.83
C GLY A 843 31.11 0.92 43.91
N GLN A 844 30.70 -0.34 44.03
CA GLN A 844 31.18 -1.28 45.05
C GLN A 844 32.47 -1.99 44.61
N ARG A 845 33.54 -1.21 44.64
CA ARG A 845 34.87 -1.60 44.12
C ARG A 845 35.49 -2.76 44.89
N ALA A 846 35.31 -2.86 46.21
CA ALA A 846 35.95 -3.88 47.02
C ALA A 846 35.35 -5.28 46.80
N GLU A 847 34.02 -5.37 46.77
CA GLU A 847 33.26 -6.59 46.55
C GLU A 847 33.45 -7.11 45.13
N LEU A 848 33.46 -6.20 44.15
CA LEU A 848 33.80 -6.51 42.76
C LEU A 848 35.18 -7.15 42.65
N LEU A 849 36.19 -6.52 43.25
CA LEU A 849 37.56 -7.00 43.13
C LEU A 849 37.73 -8.37 43.79
N SER A 850 37.14 -8.57 44.98
CA SER A 850 37.18 -9.86 45.68
C SER A 850 36.49 -10.99 44.89
N MET A 851 35.36 -10.69 44.23
CA MET A 851 34.64 -11.65 43.41
C MET A 851 35.44 -12.06 42.16
N LEU A 852 35.93 -11.08 41.41
CA LEU A 852 36.67 -11.33 40.17
C LEU A 852 38.05 -11.95 40.45
N GLU A 853 38.72 -11.60 41.55
CA GLU A 853 40.00 -12.21 41.94
C GLU A 853 39.86 -13.72 42.19
N LYS A 854 38.81 -14.14 42.92
CA LYS A 854 38.50 -15.57 43.13
C LYS A 854 38.18 -16.28 41.82
N ALA A 855 37.44 -15.61 40.94
CA ALA A 855 37.05 -16.19 39.66
C ALA A 855 38.24 -16.37 38.72
N VAL A 856 39.12 -15.37 38.60
CA VAL A 856 40.35 -15.44 37.81
C VAL A 856 41.29 -16.52 38.36
N ALA A 857 41.38 -16.65 39.69
CA ALA A 857 42.16 -17.72 40.30
C ALA A 857 41.62 -19.12 40.00
N ALA A 858 40.29 -19.27 39.89
CA ALA A 858 39.64 -20.54 39.55
C ALA A 858 39.75 -20.88 38.05
N SER A 859 39.72 -19.87 37.18
CA SER A 859 39.74 -20.02 35.72
C SER A 859 40.84 -19.15 35.08
N PRO A 860 42.13 -19.42 35.32
CA PRO A 860 43.24 -18.56 34.89
C PRO A 860 43.51 -18.56 33.37
N ARG A 861 42.80 -19.40 32.60
CA ARG A 861 42.87 -19.47 31.14
C ARG A 861 41.66 -18.86 30.43
N ASP A 862 40.73 -18.29 31.19
CA ASP A 862 39.57 -17.59 30.63
C ASP A 862 39.98 -16.16 30.26
N GLU A 863 40.10 -15.90 28.97
CA GLU A 863 40.46 -14.58 28.43
C GLU A 863 39.42 -13.52 28.79
N ARG A 864 38.12 -13.82 28.64
CA ARG A 864 37.03 -12.87 28.91
C ARG A 864 37.02 -12.46 30.38
N LEU A 865 37.34 -13.40 31.27
CA LEU A 865 37.45 -13.15 32.70
C LEU A 865 38.71 -12.34 33.05
N ALA A 866 39.83 -12.60 32.39
CA ALA A 866 41.06 -11.79 32.53
C ALA A 866 40.86 -10.35 32.04
N THR A 867 40.11 -10.15 30.95
CA THR A 867 39.73 -8.82 30.43
C THR A 867 38.79 -8.09 31.38
N THR A 868 37.73 -8.77 31.86
CA THR A 868 36.79 -8.21 32.84
C THR A 868 37.48 -7.84 34.17
N TRP A 869 38.48 -8.63 34.59
CA TRP A 869 39.33 -8.32 35.74
C TRP A 869 40.20 -7.08 35.51
N GLY A 870 40.79 -6.96 34.32
CA GLY A 870 41.51 -5.76 33.90
C GLY A 870 40.63 -4.51 33.96
N ASP A 871 39.42 -4.59 33.41
CA ASP A 871 38.46 -3.47 33.39
C ASP A 871 38.05 -3.05 34.80
N ALA A 872 37.80 -4.01 35.68
CA ALA A 872 37.50 -3.75 37.09
C ALA A 872 38.67 -3.07 37.81
N LEU A 873 39.90 -3.54 37.59
CA LEU A 873 41.11 -2.93 38.17
C LEU A 873 41.33 -1.51 37.65
N ALA A 874 41.14 -1.28 36.35
CA ALA A 874 41.25 0.04 35.73
C ALA A 874 40.20 1.01 36.29
N ALA A 875 38.94 0.57 36.40
CA ALA A 875 37.85 1.36 37.01
C ALA A 875 38.09 1.68 38.50
N CYS A 876 38.91 0.87 39.19
CA CYS A 876 39.34 1.11 40.56
C CYS A 876 40.63 1.95 40.68
N GLY A 877 41.19 2.43 39.56
CA GLY A 877 42.43 3.20 39.53
C GLY A 877 43.70 2.38 39.76
N GLN A 878 43.64 1.04 39.73
CA GLN A 878 44.79 0.15 39.90
C GLN A 878 45.46 -0.14 38.55
N TRP A 879 45.93 0.91 37.88
CA TRP A 879 46.39 0.89 36.48
C TRP A 879 47.50 -0.13 36.19
N GLU A 880 48.48 -0.30 37.08
CA GLU A 880 49.57 -1.28 36.88
C GLU A 880 49.11 -2.74 37.04
N ARG A 881 48.13 -3.01 37.92
CA ARG A 881 47.52 -4.35 38.02
C ARG A 881 46.61 -4.63 36.83
N ALA A 882 45.86 -3.62 36.38
CA ALA A 882 45.05 -3.71 35.17
C ALA A 882 45.92 -4.03 33.95
N ARG A 883 47.07 -3.35 33.81
CA ARG A 883 48.08 -3.65 32.80
C ARG A 883 48.50 -5.12 32.79
N GLY A 884 48.76 -5.70 33.97
CA GLY A 884 49.12 -7.11 34.09
C GLY A 884 47.98 -8.07 33.69
N ALA A 885 46.73 -7.72 33.99
CA ALA A 885 45.55 -8.50 33.62
C ALA A 885 45.30 -8.48 32.11
N TYR A 886 45.39 -7.31 31.46
CA TYR A 886 45.28 -7.19 30.01
C TYR A 886 46.43 -7.88 29.29
N GLU A 887 47.65 -7.82 29.83
CA GLU A 887 48.79 -8.55 29.27
C GLU A 887 48.56 -10.07 29.32
N ALA A 888 47.93 -10.58 30.39
CA ALA A 888 47.54 -11.98 30.47
C ALA A 888 46.44 -12.33 29.45
N ALA A 889 45.40 -11.49 29.31
CA ALA A 889 44.34 -11.67 28.32
C ALA A 889 44.89 -11.70 26.87
N MET A 890 45.78 -10.77 26.54
CA MET A 890 46.45 -10.72 25.23
C MET A 890 47.34 -11.94 24.94
N ARG A 891 47.91 -12.59 25.96
CA ARG A 891 48.64 -13.85 25.78
C ARG A 891 47.71 -15.04 25.53
N LEU A 892 46.52 -15.04 26.12
CA LEU A 892 45.54 -16.11 25.99
C LEU A 892 44.87 -16.11 24.61
N GLN A 893 44.43 -14.94 24.13
CA GLN A 893 43.96 -14.76 22.75
C GLN A 893 44.62 -13.55 22.09
N PRO A 894 45.76 -13.76 21.42
CA PRO A 894 46.45 -12.70 20.68
C PRO A 894 45.66 -12.20 19.47
N GLU A 895 44.51 -12.73 19.10
CA GLU A 895 43.74 -12.22 17.96
C GLU A 895 42.64 -11.24 18.39
N GLN A 896 42.30 -11.21 19.68
CA GLN A 896 41.26 -10.32 20.19
C GLN A 896 41.73 -8.87 20.25
N ILE A 897 40.86 -7.98 19.78
CA ILE A 897 41.12 -6.54 19.68
C ILE A 897 40.83 -5.84 21.02
N GLY A 898 39.77 -6.23 21.72
CA GLY A 898 39.30 -5.59 22.96
C GLY A 898 40.39 -5.44 24.05
N PRO A 899 41.10 -6.51 24.45
CA PRO A 899 42.14 -6.43 25.48
C PRO A 899 43.32 -5.54 25.11
N ARG A 900 43.64 -5.43 23.80
CA ARG A 900 44.69 -4.54 23.31
C ARG A 900 44.30 -3.08 23.41
N ILE A 901 43.05 -2.75 23.06
CA ILE A 901 42.51 -1.40 23.21
C ILE A 901 42.54 -1.01 24.68
N ALA A 902 42.03 -1.87 25.57
CA ALA A 902 42.01 -1.62 27.01
C ALA A 902 43.43 -1.47 27.62
N MET A 903 44.39 -2.27 27.14
CA MET A 903 45.81 -2.14 27.48
C MET A 903 46.41 -0.80 27.02
N ALA A 904 46.15 -0.40 25.77
CA ALA A 904 46.63 0.86 25.23
C ALA A 904 46.04 2.06 25.98
N THR A 905 44.75 2.05 26.30
CA THR A 905 44.10 3.06 27.15
C THR A 905 44.72 3.11 28.54
N THR A 906 45.02 1.95 29.14
CA THR A 906 45.67 1.88 30.46
C THR A 906 47.10 2.43 30.43
N LEU A 907 47.85 2.15 29.37
CA LEU A 907 49.20 2.70 29.17
C LEU A 907 49.16 4.21 28.92
N ASN A 908 48.16 4.71 28.19
CA ASN A 908 47.95 6.15 28.01
C ASN A 908 47.57 6.83 29.33
N ALA A 909 46.72 6.21 30.15
CA ALA A 909 46.39 6.72 31.49
C ALA A 909 47.63 6.79 32.41
N LEU A 910 48.61 5.91 32.20
CA LEU A 910 49.92 5.93 32.87
C LEU A 910 50.93 6.91 32.24
N GLY A 911 50.54 7.65 31.19
CA GLY A 911 51.42 8.56 30.45
C GLY A 911 52.49 7.85 29.61
N ARG A 912 52.27 6.59 29.24
CA ARG A 912 53.21 5.72 28.50
C ARG A 912 52.75 5.48 27.05
N GLY A 913 52.37 6.54 26.34
CA GLY A 913 51.90 6.48 24.94
C GLY A 913 52.85 5.75 23.98
N ASP A 914 54.17 5.93 24.13
CA ASP A 914 55.18 5.23 23.31
C ASP A 914 55.06 3.70 23.41
N LEU A 915 54.81 3.21 24.63
CA LEU A 915 54.68 1.78 24.88
C LEU A 915 53.36 1.25 24.34
N ALA A 916 52.29 2.06 24.39
CA ALA A 916 51.00 1.74 23.80
C ALA A 916 51.14 1.55 22.27
N LEU A 917 51.82 2.48 21.58
CA LEU A 917 52.11 2.37 20.14
C LEU A 917 52.89 1.10 19.81
N LYS A 918 53.93 0.80 20.58
CA LYS A 918 54.82 -0.34 20.28
C LYS A 918 54.21 -1.70 20.55
N ARG A 919 53.38 -1.83 21.59
CA ARG A 919 52.91 -3.13 22.10
C ARG A 919 51.47 -3.48 21.75
N CYS A 920 50.66 -2.48 21.45
CA CYS A 920 49.22 -2.67 21.34
C CYS A 920 48.70 -2.41 19.92
N GLN A 921 49.52 -1.90 18.98
CA GLN A 921 49.12 -1.72 17.59
C GLN A 921 48.79 -3.06 16.90
N PRO A 922 47.66 -3.16 16.17
CA PRO A 922 47.37 -4.30 15.31
C PRO A 922 48.23 -4.29 14.04
N PRO A 923 48.58 -5.47 13.47
CA PRO A 923 49.44 -5.57 12.28
C PRO A 923 48.78 -5.07 10.97
N GLU A 924 47.44 -5.08 10.89
CA GLU A 924 46.68 -4.48 9.79
C GLU A 924 45.65 -3.51 10.37
N ILE A 925 45.82 -2.22 10.11
CA ILE A 925 44.82 -1.20 10.44
C ILE A 925 43.86 -1.12 9.25
N THR A 926 42.77 -1.88 9.27
CA THR A 926 41.63 -1.59 8.42
C THR A 926 40.81 -0.48 9.08
N LEU A 927 40.71 0.68 8.43
CA LEU A 927 39.93 1.86 8.86
C LEU A 927 38.44 1.57 9.12
N ALA A 928 37.97 0.36 8.81
CA ALA A 928 36.64 -0.14 9.16
C ALA A 928 36.42 -0.34 10.68
N ASP A 929 37.48 -0.44 11.49
CA ASP A 929 37.39 -0.70 12.94
C ASP A 929 37.51 0.61 13.76
N THR A 930 36.42 1.37 13.84
CA THR A 930 36.34 2.73 14.42
C THR A 930 36.79 2.82 15.89
N GLN A 931 36.88 1.70 16.61
CA GLN A 931 37.25 1.65 18.03
C GLN A 931 38.75 1.92 18.29
N TRP A 932 39.64 1.71 17.32
CA TRP A 932 41.09 1.87 17.49
C TRP A 932 41.59 3.31 17.34
N VAL A 933 40.92 4.08 16.49
CA VAL A 933 41.34 5.44 16.09
C VAL A 933 41.53 6.38 17.30
N PRO A 934 40.67 6.42 18.34
CA PRO A 934 40.84 7.37 19.44
C PRO A 934 41.99 6.99 20.36
N VAL A 935 42.18 5.70 20.61
CA VAL A 935 43.26 5.22 21.47
C VAL A 935 44.61 5.37 20.79
N LEU A 936 44.69 5.13 19.49
CA LEU A 936 45.90 5.35 18.70
C LEU A 936 46.25 6.83 18.62
N LEU A 937 45.26 7.68 18.40
CA LEU A 937 45.42 9.13 18.37
C LEU A 937 45.93 9.68 19.71
N GLU A 938 45.35 9.24 20.84
CA GLU A 938 45.84 9.61 22.17
C GLU A 938 47.27 9.12 22.40
N SER A 939 47.57 7.89 21.99
CA SER A 939 48.92 7.31 22.10
C SER A 939 49.95 8.14 21.29
N LEU A 940 49.61 8.53 20.06
CA LEU A 940 50.44 9.37 19.19
C LEU A 940 50.62 10.78 19.76
N ILE A 941 49.56 11.37 20.31
CA ILE A 941 49.59 12.68 20.98
C ILE A 941 50.50 12.64 22.21
N GLN A 942 50.35 11.64 23.08
CA GLN A 942 51.18 11.52 24.29
C GLN A 942 52.65 11.25 23.96
N ALA A 943 52.90 10.44 22.93
CA ALA A 943 54.22 10.15 22.41
C ALA A 943 54.83 11.32 21.60
N GLY A 944 54.08 12.39 21.36
CA GLY A 944 54.56 13.57 20.63
C GLY A 944 54.69 13.37 19.11
N HIS A 945 54.09 12.32 18.54
CA HIS A 945 54.03 12.05 17.10
C HIS A 945 52.91 12.86 16.42
N TRP A 946 53.00 14.18 16.52
CA TRP A 946 51.93 15.10 16.11
C TRP A 946 51.59 15.05 14.61
N ARG A 947 52.58 14.78 13.74
CA ARG A 947 52.35 14.65 12.29
C ARG A 947 51.62 13.35 11.95
N GLU A 948 52.04 12.24 12.53
CA GLU A 948 51.38 10.96 12.35
C GLU A 948 49.96 10.95 12.91
N ALA A 949 49.72 11.71 13.99
CA ALA A 949 48.38 11.97 14.52
C ALA A 949 47.51 12.73 13.50
N ALA A 950 48.03 13.76 12.84
CA ALA A 950 47.32 14.49 11.79
C ALA A 950 47.04 13.59 10.56
N ASP A 951 48.03 12.82 10.10
CA ASP A 951 47.88 11.90 8.96
C ASP A 951 46.91 10.74 9.25
N LEU A 952 46.84 10.27 10.50
CA LEU A 952 45.84 9.28 10.93
C LEU A 952 44.42 9.85 10.83
N ILE A 953 44.24 11.11 11.23
CA ILE A 953 42.95 11.80 11.17
C ILE A 953 42.54 12.09 9.72
N ASP A 954 43.46 12.58 8.88
CA ASP A 954 43.18 12.85 7.46
C ASP A 954 42.77 11.57 6.69
N ARG A 955 43.32 10.41 7.08
CA ARG A 955 42.92 9.10 6.54
C ARG A 955 41.56 8.64 7.06
N ALA A 956 41.24 8.89 8.32
CA ALA A 956 39.94 8.55 8.92
C ALA A 956 38.80 9.44 8.41
N GLU A 957 39.08 10.70 8.03
CA GLU A 957 38.09 11.68 7.60
C GLU A 957 37.43 11.34 6.24
N LYS A 958 38.07 10.52 5.39
CA LYS A 958 37.50 10.09 4.10
C LYS A 958 36.19 9.29 4.22
N ASP A 959 35.94 8.67 5.38
CA ASP A 959 34.76 7.82 5.63
C ASP A 959 33.72 8.50 6.55
N GLY A 960 33.91 9.77 6.90
CA GLY A 960 32.98 10.56 7.73
C GLY A 960 33.64 11.21 8.95
N ALA A 961 33.31 12.47 9.23
CA ALA A 961 33.98 13.28 10.25
C ALA A 961 33.31 13.14 11.64
N ASP A 962 33.91 12.37 12.55
CA ASP A 962 33.58 12.42 13.99
C ASP A 962 34.17 13.71 14.62
N PRO A 963 33.39 14.49 15.40
CA PRO A 963 33.89 15.65 16.13
C PRO A 963 35.13 15.38 17.02
N VAL A 964 35.31 14.14 17.50
CA VAL A 964 36.50 13.72 18.25
C VAL A 964 37.76 13.75 17.38
N TRP A 965 37.67 13.36 16.10
CA TRP A 965 38.80 13.40 15.16
C TRP A 965 39.23 14.82 14.85
N LEU A 966 38.26 15.69 14.58
CA LEU A 966 38.52 17.10 14.29
C LEU A 966 39.13 17.82 15.51
N ALA A 967 38.78 17.43 16.74
CA ALA A 967 39.34 18.02 17.96
C ALA A 967 40.80 17.56 18.18
N GLY A 968 41.07 16.27 17.94
CA GLY A 968 42.42 15.74 17.88
C GLY A 968 43.29 16.42 16.82
N ARG A 969 42.70 16.76 15.67
CA ARG A 969 43.38 17.47 14.58
C ARG A 969 43.76 18.89 14.99
N GLY A 970 42.86 19.61 15.66
CA GLY A 970 43.14 20.93 16.19
C GLY A 970 44.32 20.90 17.17
N ILE A 971 44.35 19.94 18.10
CA ILE A 971 45.48 19.76 19.03
C ILE A 971 46.78 19.47 18.27
N ALA A 972 46.73 18.55 17.30
CA ALA A 972 47.89 18.15 16.51
C ALA A 972 48.43 19.31 15.65
N LEU A 973 47.57 20.11 15.01
CA LEU A 973 47.97 21.26 14.20
C LEU A 973 48.63 22.35 15.06
N MET A 974 48.07 22.67 16.23
CA MET A 974 48.70 23.62 17.15
C MET A 974 50.10 23.12 17.57
N LYS A 975 50.22 21.87 18.03
CA LYS A 975 51.49 21.36 18.59
C LYS A 975 52.54 21.03 17.52
N ALA A 976 52.13 20.54 16.33
CA ALA A 976 53.04 20.16 15.25
C ALA A 976 53.54 21.35 14.42
N GLN A 977 52.65 22.31 14.14
CA GLN A 977 52.84 23.32 13.10
C GLN A 977 52.75 24.76 13.63
N GLY A 978 52.32 24.96 14.88
CA GLY A 978 52.14 26.30 15.45
C GLY A 978 50.93 27.05 14.88
N ASP A 979 50.05 26.34 14.17
CA ASP A 979 48.85 26.91 13.56
C ASP A 979 47.72 27.01 14.61
N VAL A 980 47.84 28.03 15.47
CA VAL A 980 46.88 28.30 16.54
C VAL A 980 45.52 28.70 15.96
N GLU A 981 45.49 29.47 14.87
CA GLU A 981 44.25 29.90 14.21
C GLU A 981 43.52 28.72 13.57
N GLY A 982 44.22 27.87 12.81
CA GLY A 982 43.62 26.67 12.22
C GLY A 982 43.17 25.66 13.26
N ALA A 983 43.93 25.50 14.36
CA ALA A 983 43.51 24.70 15.51
C ALA A 983 42.26 25.25 16.18
N ARG A 984 42.17 26.58 16.35
CA ARG A 984 41.04 27.26 16.96
C ARG A 984 39.80 27.18 16.06
N GLU A 985 39.94 27.39 14.76
CA GLU A 985 38.85 27.24 13.79
C GLU A 985 38.31 25.80 13.79
N LEU A 986 39.20 24.80 13.76
CA LEU A 986 38.81 23.40 13.85
C LEU A 986 38.13 23.08 15.18
N LEU A 987 38.63 23.59 16.31
CA LEU A 987 38.02 23.37 17.62
C LEU A 987 36.71 24.15 17.81
N TYR A 988 36.55 25.32 17.20
CA TYR A 988 35.25 25.99 17.11
C TYR A 988 34.27 25.16 16.29
N ARG A 989 34.72 24.65 15.15
CA ARG A 989 33.92 23.74 14.33
C ARG A 989 33.59 22.47 15.10
N THR A 990 34.51 21.88 15.87
CA THR A 990 34.24 20.66 16.66
C THR A 990 33.29 20.90 17.82
N VAL A 991 33.42 22.04 18.51
CA VAL A 991 32.53 22.41 19.60
C VAL A 991 31.15 22.73 19.05
N ASN A 992 31.05 23.33 17.87
CA ASN A 992 29.79 23.55 17.18
C ASN A 992 29.17 22.22 16.70
N LEU A 993 29.96 21.32 16.11
CA LEU A 993 29.52 20.00 15.65
C LEU A 993 29.13 19.09 16.82
N SER A 994 29.84 19.14 17.94
CA SER A 994 29.54 18.37 19.17
C SER A 994 28.53 19.06 20.09
N HIS A 995 28.04 20.25 19.71
CA HIS A 995 27.08 21.08 20.45
C HIS A 995 27.52 21.42 21.88
N GLY A 996 28.82 21.65 22.09
CA GLY A 996 29.38 21.95 23.39
C GLY A 996 29.45 20.73 24.30
N ASP A 997 29.73 19.54 23.75
CA ASP A 997 30.14 18.38 24.54
C ASP A 997 31.19 18.85 25.57
N PRO A 998 30.99 18.60 26.88
CA PRO A 998 31.88 19.11 27.90
C PRO A 998 33.35 18.73 27.66
N ARG A 999 33.62 17.60 26.99
CA ARG A 999 34.98 17.18 26.59
C ARG A 999 35.59 18.08 25.52
N MET A 1000 34.79 18.57 24.58
CA MET A 1000 35.27 19.47 23.52
C MET A 1000 35.44 20.89 24.05
N LEU A 1001 34.59 21.31 24.98
CA LEU A 1001 34.77 22.56 25.72
C LEU A 1001 36.00 22.50 26.65
N GLU A 1002 36.28 21.35 27.26
CA GLU A 1002 37.51 21.08 28.01
C GLU A 1002 38.75 21.30 27.13
N ILE A 1003 38.77 20.70 25.94
CA ILE A 1003 39.89 20.83 24.99
C ILE A 1003 40.03 22.27 24.47
N GLN A 1004 38.91 22.94 24.16
CA GLN A 1004 38.93 24.33 23.73
C GLN A 1004 39.40 25.26 24.86
N ALA A 1005 38.98 25.02 26.10
CA ALA A 1005 39.43 25.79 27.25
C ALA A 1005 40.94 25.67 27.46
N ASP A 1006 41.49 24.46 27.31
CA ASP A 1006 42.94 24.23 27.40
C ASP A 1006 43.71 24.97 26.29
N LEU A 1007 43.14 25.03 25.07
CA LEU A 1007 43.70 25.80 23.95
C LEU A 1007 43.70 27.31 24.25
N GLU A 1008 42.55 27.86 24.61
CA GLU A 1008 42.36 29.29 24.89
C GLU A 1008 43.22 29.73 26.08
N ALA A 1009 43.39 28.86 27.09
CA ALA A 1009 44.28 29.10 28.21
C ALA A 1009 45.75 29.13 27.78
N ALA A 1010 46.18 28.18 26.92
CA ALA A 1010 47.54 28.13 26.40
C ALA A 1010 47.89 29.34 25.51
N ASP A 1011 46.88 29.92 24.86
CA ASP A 1011 46.99 31.10 24.01
C ASP A 1011 46.79 32.43 24.76
N GLY A 1012 46.70 32.39 26.11
CA GLY A 1012 46.64 33.57 26.97
C GLY A 1012 45.23 34.16 27.18
N HIS A 1013 44.18 33.53 26.68
CA HIS A 1013 42.78 33.95 26.80
C HIS A 1013 42.10 33.35 28.05
N ALA A 1014 42.71 33.52 29.23
CA ALA A 1014 42.28 32.89 30.48
C ALA A 1014 40.81 33.17 30.87
N SER A 1015 40.29 34.37 30.59
CA SER A 1015 38.88 34.73 30.84
C SER A 1015 37.89 33.95 29.97
N HIS A 1016 38.27 33.71 28.71
CA HIS A 1016 37.45 32.94 27.78
C HIS A 1016 37.51 31.45 28.13
N ALA A 1017 38.71 30.93 28.43
CA ALA A 1017 38.88 29.59 28.97
C ALA A 1017 38.07 29.36 30.25
N LEU A 1018 38.03 30.35 31.17
CA LEU A 1018 37.24 30.27 32.40
C LEU A 1018 35.75 30.12 32.10
N CYS A 1019 35.21 30.91 31.16
CA CYS A 1019 33.82 30.79 30.72
C CYS A 1019 33.50 29.39 30.16
N LEU A 1020 34.42 28.82 29.38
CA LEU A 1020 34.27 27.46 28.84
C LEU A 1020 34.28 26.40 29.94
N VAL A 1021 35.21 26.48 30.90
CA VAL A 1021 35.26 25.55 32.05
C VAL A 1021 34.04 25.71 32.97
N GLU A 1022 33.52 26.93 33.17
CA GLU A 1022 32.29 27.14 33.93
C GLU A 1022 31.07 26.52 33.26
N ARG A 1023 31.01 26.53 31.92
CA ARG A 1023 29.99 25.80 31.17
C ARG A 1023 30.13 24.28 31.34
N VAL A 1024 31.36 23.76 31.39
CA VAL A 1024 31.64 22.34 31.66
C VAL A 1024 31.18 21.96 33.07
N LEU A 1025 31.52 22.75 34.09
CA LEU A 1025 31.18 22.47 35.50
C LEU A 1025 29.68 22.57 35.80
N LYS A 1026 28.88 23.25 34.96
CA LYS A 1026 27.41 23.18 35.05
C LYS A 1026 26.87 21.78 34.72
N VAL A 1027 27.58 21.03 33.87
CA VAL A 1027 27.19 19.68 33.44
C VAL A 1027 27.87 18.61 34.29
N TRP A 1028 29.14 18.81 34.64
CA TRP A 1028 29.95 17.90 35.47
C TRP A 1028 30.48 18.63 36.72
N PRO A 1029 29.63 18.84 37.74
CA PRO A 1029 29.97 19.67 38.90
C PRO A 1029 31.07 19.07 39.79
N ASP A 1030 31.21 17.74 39.83
CA ASP A 1030 32.03 17.04 40.82
C ASP A 1030 33.30 16.39 40.22
N ARG A 1031 33.73 16.80 39.03
CA ARG A 1031 34.95 16.26 38.40
C ARG A 1031 36.18 16.99 38.92
N ALA A 1032 36.98 16.34 39.77
CA ALA A 1032 38.18 16.92 40.40
C ALA A 1032 39.17 17.58 39.41
N THR A 1033 39.29 17.04 38.19
CA THR A 1033 40.13 17.59 37.11
C THR A 1033 39.60 18.94 36.58
N ASN A 1034 38.28 19.13 36.50
CA ASN A 1034 37.67 20.37 36.01
C ASN A 1034 37.61 21.45 37.09
N LEU A 1035 37.41 21.04 38.34
CA LEU A 1035 37.62 21.92 39.50
C LEU A 1035 39.06 22.43 39.50
N SER A 1036 40.02 21.54 39.22
CA SER A 1036 41.44 21.93 39.12
C SER A 1036 41.72 22.88 37.95
N ARG A 1037 41.15 22.63 36.76
CA ARG A 1037 41.26 23.54 35.61
C ARG A 1037 40.73 24.95 35.93
N LYS A 1038 39.56 25.02 36.57
CA LYS A 1038 38.98 26.30 37.00
C LYS A 1038 39.86 27.01 38.02
N ALA A 1039 40.39 26.28 39.00
CA ALA A 1039 41.28 26.83 40.01
C ALA A 1039 42.55 27.44 39.39
N LEU A 1040 43.21 26.75 38.45
CA LEU A 1040 44.37 27.29 37.75
C LEU A 1040 44.05 28.56 36.95
N LEU A 1041 42.91 28.60 36.26
CA LEU A 1041 42.48 29.78 35.51
C LEU A 1041 42.16 30.97 36.43
N LEU A 1042 41.52 30.72 37.58
CA LEU A 1042 41.28 31.75 38.59
C LEU A 1042 42.59 32.26 39.21
N ALA A 1043 43.57 31.39 39.43
CA ALA A 1043 44.91 31.78 39.88
C ALA A 1043 45.62 32.68 38.85
N GLN A 1044 45.53 32.36 37.55
CA GLN A 1044 46.04 33.23 36.47
C GLN A 1044 45.37 34.61 36.45
N LEU A 1045 44.09 34.67 36.83
CA LEU A 1045 43.32 35.91 36.97
C LEU A 1045 43.47 36.57 38.35
N LEU A 1046 44.43 36.13 39.18
CA LEU A 1046 44.73 36.63 40.52
C LEU A 1046 43.58 36.50 41.54
N ARG A 1047 42.61 35.60 41.29
CA ARG A 1047 41.47 35.29 42.18
C ARG A 1047 41.81 34.13 43.12
N TRP A 1048 42.83 34.33 43.96
CA TRP A 1048 43.48 33.28 44.75
C TRP A 1048 42.55 32.56 45.74
N GLN A 1049 41.71 33.27 46.48
CA GLN A 1049 40.82 32.67 47.50
C GLN A 1049 39.83 31.67 46.88
N GLU A 1050 39.23 32.02 45.75
CA GLU A 1050 38.30 31.15 45.02
C GLU A 1050 39.02 29.95 44.41
N ALA A 1051 40.25 30.18 43.93
CA ALA A 1051 41.09 29.14 43.37
C ALA A 1051 41.44 28.09 44.44
N PHE A 1052 41.83 28.51 45.65
CA PHE A 1052 42.12 27.58 46.76
C PHE A 1052 40.90 26.76 47.18
N ALA A 1053 39.74 27.40 47.37
CA ALA A 1053 38.52 26.70 47.78
C ALA A 1053 38.11 25.60 46.77
N LEU A 1054 38.26 25.86 45.47
CA LEU A 1054 37.98 24.88 44.43
C LEU A 1054 39.02 23.76 44.39
N GLN A 1055 40.30 24.10 44.59
CA GLN A 1055 41.38 23.13 44.56
C GLN A 1055 41.36 22.20 45.78
N GLU A 1056 41.03 22.71 46.96
CA GLU A 1056 40.86 21.91 48.18
C GLU A 1056 39.72 20.90 48.03
N ARG A 1057 38.61 21.31 47.41
CA ARG A 1057 37.54 20.37 47.03
C ARG A 1057 38.03 19.31 46.05
N GLY A 1058 38.81 19.70 45.05
CA GLY A 1058 39.41 18.76 44.10
C GLY A 1058 40.34 17.72 44.75
N VAL A 1059 41.08 18.12 45.78
CA VAL A 1059 41.93 17.20 46.58
C VAL A 1059 41.08 16.28 47.46
N ALA A 1060 40.02 16.80 48.10
CA ALA A 1060 39.12 16.01 48.95
C ALA A 1060 38.39 14.90 48.17
N GLU A 1061 37.99 15.17 46.92
CA GLU A 1061 37.32 14.20 46.03
C GLU A 1061 38.27 13.09 45.53
N ALA A 1062 39.56 13.39 45.37
CA ALA A 1062 40.54 12.45 44.84
C ALA A 1062 41.86 12.49 45.62
N PRO A 1063 41.87 12.03 46.90
CA PRO A 1063 43.00 12.23 47.82
C PRO A 1063 44.26 11.44 47.43
N LEU A 1064 44.13 10.41 46.59
CA LEU A 1064 45.25 9.62 46.07
C LEU A 1064 45.69 10.03 44.65
N ASN A 1065 45.09 11.09 44.08
CA ASN A 1065 45.47 11.59 42.78
C ASN A 1065 46.59 12.64 42.93
N PRO A 1066 47.79 12.42 42.37
CA PRO A 1066 48.91 13.35 42.53
C PRO A 1066 48.69 14.71 41.86
N LEU A 1067 47.80 14.81 40.86
CA LEU A 1067 47.67 16.02 40.05
C LEU A 1067 46.93 17.17 40.76
N PRO A 1068 45.77 16.98 41.41
CA PRO A 1068 45.15 18.03 42.23
C PRO A 1068 46.02 18.46 43.42
N LEU A 1069 46.74 17.53 44.03
CA LEU A 1069 47.69 17.80 45.13
C LEU A 1069 48.83 18.70 44.66
N ASN A 1070 49.45 18.37 43.53
CA ASN A 1070 50.52 19.15 42.94
C ASN A 1070 50.08 20.57 42.57
N ASN A 1071 48.91 20.72 41.95
CA ASN A 1071 48.40 22.03 41.57
C ASN A 1071 48.12 22.91 42.79
N LEU A 1072 47.60 22.35 43.89
CA LEU A 1072 47.43 23.08 45.15
C LEU A 1072 48.77 23.49 45.74
N ALA A 1073 49.75 22.58 45.73
CA ALA A 1073 51.09 22.87 46.22
C ALA A 1073 51.74 24.02 45.45
N TRP A 1074 51.69 23.99 44.13
CA TRP A 1074 52.21 25.06 43.29
C TRP A 1074 51.51 26.40 43.59
N MET A 1075 50.18 26.41 43.68
CA MET A 1075 49.41 27.63 43.97
C MET A 1075 49.77 28.22 45.34
N LEU A 1076 49.91 27.39 46.37
CA LEU A 1076 50.29 27.83 47.71
C LEU A 1076 51.73 28.35 47.79
N ALA A 1077 52.63 27.82 46.96
CA ALA A 1077 54.02 28.28 46.87
C ALA A 1077 54.15 29.65 46.17
N VAL A 1078 53.34 29.89 45.12
CA VAL A 1078 53.47 31.09 44.27
C VAL A 1078 52.57 32.24 44.70
N ALA A 1079 51.45 31.96 45.39
CA ALA A 1079 50.52 33.00 45.82
C ALA A 1079 51.13 33.91 46.92
N PRO A 1080 50.82 35.22 46.91
CA PRO A 1080 51.20 36.11 48.01
C PRO A 1080 50.63 35.62 49.35
N ALA A 1081 51.38 35.78 50.45
CA ALA A 1081 50.94 35.39 51.78
C ALA A 1081 49.60 36.05 52.18
N GLU A 1082 49.39 37.31 51.80
CA GLU A 1082 48.15 38.07 52.03
C GLU A 1082 46.93 37.48 51.30
N SER A 1083 47.17 36.71 50.24
CA SER A 1083 46.14 36.03 49.45
C SER A 1083 45.86 34.60 49.91
N GLY A 1084 46.53 34.14 50.97
CA GLY A 1084 46.41 32.78 51.52
C GLY A 1084 47.51 31.80 51.06
N GLY A 1085 48.61 32.29 50.49
CA GLY A 1085 49.80 31.47 50.22
C GLY A 1085 50.40 30.92 51.53
N ASP A 1086 50.78 29.64 51.52
CA ASP A 1086 51.34 28.93 52.66
C ASP A 1086 52.46 28.00 52.16
N THR A 1087 53.68 28.49 52.24
CA THR A 1087 54.85 27.80 51.69
C THR A 1087 55.13 26.50 52.44
N GLY A 1088 54.92 26.46 53.77
CA GLY A 1088 55.09 25.25 54.57
C GLY A 1088 54.12 24.14 54.17
N ARG A 1089 52.85 24.49 53.95
CA ARG A 1089 51.83 23.56 53.47
C ARG A 1089 52.08 23.16 52.01
N ALA A 1090 52.56 24.07 51.17
CA ALA A 1090 52.95 23.78 49.79
C ALA A 1090 53.99 22.66 49.73
N LEU A 1091 55.02 22.72 50.58
CA LEU A 1091 56.09 21.72 50.62
C LEU A 1091 55.55 20.32 50.94
N VAL A 1092 54.70 20.19 51.98
CA VAL A 1092 54.11 18.91 52.39
C VAL A 1092 53.28 18.29 51.27
N LEU A 1093 52.45 19.10 50.59
CA LEU A 1093 51.59 18.62 49.50
C LEU A 1093 52.40 18.22 48.26
N ALA A 1094 53.47 18.95 47.94
CA ALA A 1094 54.37 18.61 46.84
C ALA A 1094 55.17 17.32 47.11
N GLU A 1095 55.60 17.10 48.36
CA GLU A 1095 56.28 15.86 48.76
C GLU A 1095 55.36 14.65 48.62
N GLU A 1096 54.10 14.80 49.03
CA GLU A 1096 53.09 13.75 48.89
C GLU A 1096 52.79 13.45 47.41
N ALA A 1097 52.66 14.47 46.57
CA ALA A 1097 52.48 14.28 45.12
C ALA A 1097 53.69 13.57 44.46
N CYS A 1098 54.91 13.92 44.87
CA CYS A 1098 56.13 13.23 44.42
C CYS A 1098 56.17 11.78 44.91
N ARG A 1099 55.77 11.50 46.15
CA ARG A 1099 55.70 10.14 46.71
C ARG A 1099 54.74 9.25 45.92
N LEU A 1100 53.56 9.76 45.58
CA LEU A 1100 52.55 9.06 44.77
C LEU A 1100 53.04 8.75 43.35
N THR A 1101 54.06 9.46 42.86
CA THR A 1101 54.68 9.24 41.54
C THR A 1101 56.08 8.62 41.63
N LEU A 1102 56.48 8.14 42.82
CA LEU A 1102 57.81 7.57 43.10
C LEU A 1102 58.99 8.49 42.73
N GLY A 1103 58.75 9.80 42.61
CA GLY A 1103 59.77 10.78 42.22
C GLY A 1103 60.24 10.68 40.76
N GLU A 1104 59.48 10.02 39.89
CA GLU A 1104 59.84 9.85 38.47
C GLU A 1104 59.15 10.87 37.54
N ASN A 1105 58.20 11.65 38.06
CA ASN A 1105 57.49 12.64 37.26
C ASN A 1105 58.19 14.02 37.33
N PRO A 1106 58.76 14.52 36.21
CA PRO A 1106 59.53 15.76 36.21
C PRO A 1106 58.69 17.01 36.55
N ASN A 1107 57.38 17.02 36.26
CA ASN A 1107 56.53 18.18 36.56
C ASN A 1107 56.20 18.28 38.07
N MET A 1108 56.16 17.14 38.77
CA MET A 1108 55.92 17.08 40.21
C MET A 1108 57.18 17.51 40.97
N LEU A 1109 58.35 17.09 40.47
CA LEU A 1109 59.65 17.52 41.00
C LEU A 1109 59.88 19.03 40.81
N ASP A 1110 59.46 19.60 39.67
CA ASP A 1110 59.51 21.05 39.41
C ASP A 1110 58.68 21.84 40.45
N THR A 1111 57.48 21.35 40.74
CA THR A 1111 56.60 21.97 41.74
C THR A 1111 57.17 21.83 43.15
N LEU A 1112 57.75 20.68 43.49
CA LEU A 1112 58.44 20.47 44.77
C LEU A 1112 59.66 21.39 44.92
N ALA A 1113 60.39 21.64 43.82
CA ALA A 1113 61.49 22.58 43.82
C ALA A 1113 61.01 24.02 44.06
N GLU A 1114 59.91 24.44 43.42
CA GLU A 1114 59.31 25.75 43.64
C GLU A 1114 58.83 25.92 45.09
N ALA A 1115 58.17 24.91 45.66
CA ALA A 1115 57.74 24.93 47.05
C ALA A 1115 58.93 24.96 48.03
N ALA A 1116 59.99 24.20 47.76
CA ALA A 1116 61.22 24.22 48.56
C ALA A 1116 61.92 25.59 48.49
N ALA A 1117 61.98 26.19 47.31
CA ALA A 1117 62.54 27.54 47.12
C ALA A 1117 61.72 28.59 47.87
N ALA A 1118 60.38 28.51 47.82
CA ALA A 1118 59.48 29.40 48.56
C ALA A 1118 59.59 29.23 50.09
N CYS A 1119 59.96 28.04 50.58
CA CYS A 1119 60.32 27.78 51.98
C CYS A 1119 61.73 28.23 52.37
N GLY A 1120 62.54 28.73 51.42
CA GLY A 1120 63.92 29.15 51.64
C GLY A 1120 64.97 28.03 51.56
N ASP A 1121 64.58 26.80 51.19
CA ASP A 1121 65.52 25.68 50.97
C ASP A 1121 66.00 25.66 49.51
N THR A 1122 66.79 26.68 49.16
CA THR A 1122 67.28 26.90 47.78
C THR A 1122 68.17 25.77 47.29
N LYS A 1123 68.96 25.14 48.18
CA LYS A 1123 69.84 24.01 47.83
C LYS A 1123 69.05 22.78 47.39
N ARG A 1124 68.00 22.43 48.14
CA ARG A 1124 67.13 21.31 47.79
C ARG A 1124 66.37 21.62 46.50
N ALA A 1125 65.92 22.86 46.31
CA ALA A 1125 65.26 23.29 45.08
C ALA A 1125 66.14 23.10 43.83
N CYS A 1126 67.41 23.52 43.87
CA CYS A 1126 68.34 23.33 42.74
C CYS A 1126 68.53 21.85 42.39
N THR A 1127 68.74 20.99 43.40
CA THR A 1127 68.92 19.54 43.19
C THR A 1127 67.69 18.90 42.54
N LEU A 1128 66.50 19.32 42.97
CA LEU A 1128 65.23 18.82 42.43
C LEU A 1128 64.99 19.30 40.99
N LEU A 1129 65.31 20.56 40.68
CA LEU A 1129 65.22 21.11 39.32
C LEU A 1129 66.19 20.43 38.35
N GLU A 1130 67.44 20.21 38.77
CA GLU A 1130 68.42 19.46 37.98
C GLU A 1130 67.92 18.05 37.65
N ARG A 1131 67.39 17.35 38.66
CA ARG A 1131 66.81 16.02 38.48
C ARG A 1131 65.58 16.02 37.58
N ALA A 1132 64.71 17.02 37.72
CA ALA A 1132 63.55 17.19 36.85
C ALA A 1132 63.99 17.41 35.39
N MET A 1133 65.02 18.23 35.17
CA MET A 1133 65.60 18.50 33.85
C MET A 1133 66.27 17.27 33.26
N GLU A 1134 67.00 16.47 34.04
CA GLU A 1134 67.57 15.19 33.61
C GLU A 1134 66.48 14.24 33.09
N LEU A 1135 65.44 14.01 33.91
CA LEU A 1135 64.31 13.14 33.56
C LEU A 1135 63.57 13.65 32.33
N LYS A 1136 63.42 14.98 32.20
CA LYS A 1136 62.79 15.60 31.03
C LYS A 1136 63.66 15.49 29.77
N SER A 1137 64.97 15.60 29.90
CA SER A 1137 65.94 15.49 28.79
C SER A 1137 66.12 14.07 28.26
N ALA A 1138 65.84 13.06 29.10
CA ALA A 1138 65.84 11.65 28.74
C ALA A 1138 64.58 11.22 27.96
N GLN A 1139 63.54 12.06 27.87
CA GLN A 1139 62.34 11.82 27.07
C GLN A 1139 62.62 12.14 25.58
N PRO A 1140 62.17 11.31 24.60
CA PRO A 1140 62.41 11.55 23.18
C PRO A 1140 61.81 12.90 22.74
N ARG A 1141 62.60 13.72 22.02
CA ARG A 1141 62.31 15.14 21.73
C ARG A 1141 60.93 15.35 21.11
N PRO A 1142 60.01 16.09 21.77
CA PRO A 1142 58.87 16.71 21.11
C PRO A 1142 59.33 18.06 20.52
N ASN A 1143 58.99 18.34 19.25
CA ASN A 1143 59.21 19.67 18.67
C ASN A 1143 58.44 20.76 19.46
N SER A 1144 59.07 21.94 19.51
CA SER A 1144 58.67 23.25 20.09
C SER A 1144 58.27 23.34 21.57
N SER A 1145 57.43 22.48 22.15
CA SER A 1145 56.92 22.70 23.53
C SER A 1145 57.82 22.20 24.65
N GLY A 1146 58.61 21.14 24.42
CA GLY A 1146 59.56 20.60 25.40
C GLY A 1146 60.76 21.52 25.68
N GLY A 1147 61.17 22.30 24.66
CA GLY A 1147 62.21 23.32 24.79
C GLY A 1147 61.80 24.44 25.74
N ALA A 1148 60.59 24.98 25.58
CA ALA A 1148 60.07 26.05 26.42
C ALA A 1148 59.93 25.66 27.91
N THR A 1149 59.62 24.40 28.21
CA THR A 1149 59.53 23.93 29.61
C THR A 1149 60.91 23.76 30.24
N LEU A 1150 61.88 23.23 29.50
CA LEU A 1150 63.27 23.14 29.94
C LEU A 1150 63.90 24.53 30.10
N ASP A 1151 63.58 25.46 29.21
CA ASP A 1151 64.03 26.85 29.30
C ASP A 1151 63.41 27.56 30.52
N ALA A 1152 62.13 27.32 30.82
CA ALA A 1152 61.50 27.83 32.03
C ALA A 1152 62.12 27.24 33.32
N MET A 1153 62.42 25.94 33.35
CA MET A 1153 63.14 25.30 34.46
C MET A 1153 64.55 25.89 34.61
N ARG A 1154 65.26 26.16 33.51
CA ARG A 1154 66.57 26.84 33.52
C ARG A 1154 66.48 28.25 34.07
N GLN A 1155 65.51 29.04 33.61
CA GLN A 1155 65.30 30.41 34.11
C GLN A 1155 64.95 30.43 35.60
N ARG A 1156 64.18 29.45 36.10
CA ARG A 1156 63.92 29.31 37.54
C ARG A 1156 65.16 28.88 38.31
N LEU A 1157 65.94 27.96 37.77
CA LEU A 1157 67.23 27.57 38.36
C LEU A 1157 68.15 28.80 38.46
N GLU A 1158 68.29 29.59 37.39
CA GLU A 1158 69.04 30.84 37.41
C GLU A 1158 68.52 31.84 38.45
N ARG A 1159 67.20 31.99 38.57
CA ARG A 1159 66.57 32.84 39.60
C ARG A 1159 66.88 32.35 41.03
N ILE A 1160 66.80 31.05 41.28
CA ILE A 1160 67.07 30.46 42.60
C ILE A 1160 68.55 30.56 42.94
N HIS A 1161 69.45 30.38 41.97
CA HIS A 1161 70.89 30.63 42.13
C HIS A 1161 71.16 32.10 42.49
N ALA A 1162 70.53 33.05 41.79
CA ALA A 1162 70.65 34.47 42.12
C ALA A 1162 70.15 34.81 43.53
N LEU A 1163 69.08 34.14 44.01
CA LEU A 1163 68.60 34.26 45.38
C LEU A 1163 69.57 33.64 46.39
N GLU A 1164 70.21 32.52 46.06
CA GLU A 1164 71.23 31.89 46.92
C GLU A 1164 72.49 32.77 47.03
N ASP A 1165 72.91 33.40 45.94
CA ASP A 1165 74.05 34.32 45.92
C ASP A 1165 73.74 35.61 46.69
N ALA A 1166 72.52 36.16 46.55
CA ALA A 1166 72.07 37.32 47.34
C ALA A 1166 71.94 37.00 48.84
N ASN A 1167 71.47 35.80 49.20
CA ASN A 1167 71.41 35.35 50.60
C ASN A 1167 72.80 35.08 51.19
N LYS A 1168 73.79 34.65 50.37
CA LYS A 1168 75.20 34.55 50.80
C LYS A 1168 75.79 35.92 51.07
N GLU A 1169 75.53 36.93 50.23
CA GLU A 1169 75.97 38.32 50.43
C GLU A 1169 75.32 39.01 51.63
N GLN A 1170 74.09 38.65 52.03
CA GLN A 1170 73.46 39.14 53.27
C GLN A 1170 73.91 38.40 54.53
N SER A 1171 74.51 37.21 54.41
CA SER A 1171 75.02 36.41 55.54
C SER A 1171 76.51 36.62 55.85
N LEU A 1172 77.24 37.22 54.91
CA LEU A 1172 78.61 37.76 55.06
C LEU A 1172 78.55 39.17 55.63
#